data_AF-A0A3R7FMG6-F1
#
_entry.id   AF-A0A3R7FMG6-F1
#
_cell.length_a   1.000
_cell.length_b   1.000
_cell.length_c   1.000
_cell.angle_alpha   90.00
_cell.angle_beta   90.00
_cell.angle_gamma   90.00
#
_symmetry.space_group_name_H-M   'P 1'
#
loop_
_entity.id
_entity.type
_entity.pdbx_description
1 polymer ?
#
loop_
_entity_poly.entity_id
_entity_poly.type
_entity_poly.pdbx_seq_one_letter_code
_entity_poly.pdbx_strand_id
1 'polypeptide(L)'
;MPSTGPLHVEPSHVLNSIIISPSDTDYIDQLIPSIREFSVGNRTSQLLQSLSKFASDKEAEIETICNTNHQEFVSSINQLLRIREGTVSLTAEILDLNQSIQASTERLAEQKKALVESRSHRQNIDETSRAIQDCLEVLRLANQVHDLLAKKNHYAALRALEELQNVHLKDVTQYKIADMIQRSVPATQRAIAEAVLSDLNTWLYRIREMSQFLGEIALYHTECRKTRQKERAEKLTYLRHFRLNSAIELVSDEHEEYDLLQNEELQVDFTPLFECLHIHQSLGQMDKFRTEYANTRRRQKELLIPTSITLIDEDGASLHNLLEEMAGFAIVERATMKRVPDLRSSVDVDELWDSMCQTAIGLISKALPEVDNAESLLKIKNLVALFMQTMNTWEFSVGTFDELLLTLFKRYAELLKKRFSDDFQEIVSTDDYMPMPIQSLEEYDKVLNVSWYNPEKPREEQVFPCVLPFSQMYPLCCIDIRNFLNQFYFFANEDFSHPHIIDETLKDALDELLSNQVCDTLVERLASQYLGQIVQILINLEHFESACRELEGLLAAARSQGTAGGPITLRATEKFRSNKKSAEKRIFEVVNSKIDDLIETAEYDWMALTPPTEPSNYMQTLTRFLSNIMNSTLLGLPTEIKELIYFDALSHAANMILAQPLSSDVKSINPNGVMALAKDVEYLFQFVDSLGVPILRENLDELQQTVHLMQSDNTDEFYDISTRNKKYGRVDAINGPILLEKLTRTVQSSGKTDKFTTLSSRFGKKS
;
A
#
# COMPACT_ATOMS: atom_id res chain seq x y z
N MET A 1 136.53 18.08 -136.33
CA MET A 1 137.78 18.74 -135.89
C MET A 1 137.45 19.69 -134.75
N PRO A 2 138.29 19.84 -133.71
CA PRO A 2 139.51 19.10 -133.35
C PRO A 2 139.22 18.10 -132.20
N SER A 3 139.81 16.90 -132.17
CA SER A 3 141.18 16.56 -131.75
C SER A 3 141.36 16.77 -130.24
N THR A 4 141.64 15.77 -129.42
CA THR A 4 142.87 14.95 -129.43
C THR A 4 142.60 13.66 -128.64
N GLY A 5 142.79 12.46 -129.21
CA GLY A 5 144.04 11.71 -129.08
C GLY A 5 143.82 10.45 -128.21
N PRO A 6 144.40 9.29 -128.56
CA PRO A 6 143.77 7.97 -128.35
C PRO A 6 144.32 7.20 -127.14
N LEU A 7 143.53 6.27 -126.58
CA LEU A 7 144.05 5.17 -125.73
C LEU A 7 143.12 3.95 -125.80
N HIS A 8 143.74 2.80 -126.11
CA HIS A 8 143.23 1.45 -126.04
C HIS A 8 142.36 1.20 -124.80
N VAL A 9 141.15 0.66 -124.98
CA VAL A 9 140.39 0.08 -123.86
C VAL A 9 139.83 -1.28 -124.28
N GLU A 10 140.13 -2.26 -123.44
CA GLU A 10 139.87 -3.69 -123.56
C GLU A 10 138.38 -4.07 -123.64
N PRO A 11 138.05 -5.25 -124.21
CA PRO A 11 136.67 -5.77 -124.33
C PRO A 11 135.93 -5.94 -122.99
N SER A 12 136.61 -5.85 -121.86
CA SER A 12 136.04 -5.86 -120.51
C SER A 12 135.17 -4.62 -120.22
N HIS A 13 135.47 -3.48 -120.83
CA HIS A 13 134.75 -2.22 -120.54
C HIS A 13 133.36 -2.15 -121.19
N VAL A 14 133.17 -2.86 -122.31
CA VAL A 14 131.88 -2.95 -123.02
C VAL A 14 130.91 -3.86 -122.27
N LEU A 15 131.40 -4.91 -121.61
CA LEU A 15 130.57 -5.75 -120.73
C LEU A 15 130.12 -5.00 -119.47
N ASN A 16 130.99 -4.16 -118.89
CA ASN A 16 130.61 -3.37 -117.72
C ASN A 16 129.58 -2.28 -118.03
N SER A 17 129.53 -1.74 -119.25
CA SER A 17 128.43 -0.84 -119.65
C SER A 17 127.09 -1.55 -119.83
N ILE A 18 127.09 -2.86 -120.10
CA ILE A 18 125.87 -3.68 -120.20
C ILE A 18 125.29 -3.98 -118.80
N ILE A 19 126.13 -4.00 -117.75
CA ILE A 19 125.74 -4.41 -116.40
C ILE A 19 125.05 -3.29 -115.60
N ILE A 20 125.26 -2.01 -115.94
CA ILE A 20 124.90 -0.87 -115.06
C ILE A 20 123.58 -0.17 -115.46
N SER A 21 122.91 -0.56 -116.55
CA SER A 21 121.67 0.14 -116.99
C SER A 21 120.42 -0.75 -116.91
N PRO A 22 119.45 -0.47 -116.02
CA PRO A 22 118.20 -1.22 -115.91
C PRO A 22 117.08 -0.55 -116.70
N SER A 23 117.02 -0.73 -118.03
CA SER A 23 115.80 -0.45 -118.82
C SER A 23 115.90 -1.03 -120.24
N ASP A 24 114.97 -1.95 -120.59
CA ASP A 24 114.98 -2.84 -121.77
C ASP A 24 114.90 -2.17 -123.16
N THR A 25 114.64 -0.86 -123.27
CA THR A 25 114.36 -0.23 -124.58
C THR A 25 115.58 0.44 -125.22
N ASP A 26 116.48 1.07 -124.45
CA ASP A 26 117.74 1.63 -124.97
C ASP A 26 118.79 0.55 -125.30
N TYR A 27 118.56 -0.68 -124.84
CA TYR A 27 119.40 -1.85 -125.04
C TYR A 27 119.52 -2.24 -126.52
N ILE A 28 118.40 -2.20 -127.25
CA ILE A 28 118.35 -2.66 -128.64
C ILE A 28 118.98 -1.64 -129.59
N ASP A 29 118.82 -0.33 -129.31
CA ASP A 29 119.34 0.73 -130.18
C ASP A 29 120.88 0.85 -130.13
N GLN A 30 121.51 0.50 -129.00
CA GLN A 30 122.96 0.48 -128.86
C GLN A 30 123.61 -0.84 -129.35
N LEU A 31 122.84 -1.93 -129.44
CA LEU A 31 123.31 -3.20 -130.00
C LEU A 31 123.49 -3.15 -131.52
N ILE A 32 122.68 -2.36 -132.23
CA ILE A 32 122.68 -2.31 -133.70
C ILE A 32 124.01 -1.76 -134.28
N PRO A 33 124.61 -0.66 -133.77
CA PRO A 33 125.93 -0.20 -134.21
C PRO A 33 127.04 -1.21 -133.91
N SER A 34 127.01 -1.86 -132.75
CA SER A 34 128.02 -2.83 -132.31
C SER A 34 127.97 -4.11 -133.15
N ILE A 35 126.78 -4.63 -133.48
CA ILE A 35 126.66 -5.78 -134.40
C ILE A 35 127.18 -5.42 -135.80
N ARG A 36 127.00 -4.17 -136.25
CA ARG A 36 127.51 -3.70 -137.55
C ARG A 36 129.04 -3.56 -137.59
N GLU A 37 129.67 -3.10 -136.51
CA GLU A 37 131.12 -2.94 -136.46
C GLU A 37 131.85 -4.30 -136.34
N PHE A 38 131.25 -5.27 -135.64
CA PHE A 38 131.82 -6.60 -135.45
C PHE A 38 131.55 -7.61 -136.59
N SER A 39 130.60 -7.32 -137.49
CA SER A 39 130.33 -8.15 -138.68
C SER A 39 131.32 -7.92 -139.83
N VAL A 40 132.02 -6.78 -139.84
CA VAL A 40 133.06 -6.49 -140.86
C VAL A 40 134.40 -7.17 -140.54
N GLY A 41 134.60 -7.64 -139.30
CA GLY A 41 135.89 -8.14 -138.81
C GLY A 41 135.84 -9.47 -138.05
N ASN A 42 135.15 -10.50 -138.55
CA ASN A 42 135.28 -11.92 -138.19
C ASN A 42 135.60 -12.29 -136.70
N ARG A 43 135.05 -11.54 -135.72
CA ARG A 43 135.31 -11.68 -134.27
C ARG A 43 134.07 -12.10 -133.46
N THR A 44 133.05 -12.63 -134.13
CA THR A 44 131.78 -13.09 -133.52
C THR A 44 131.96 -14.24 -132.52
N SER A 45 132.95 -15.11 -132.70
CA SER A 45 133.21 -16.24 -131.79
C SER A 45 133.68 -15.82 -130.39
N GLN A 46 134.49 -14.76 -130.31
CA GLN A 46 135.00 -14.24 -129.03
C GLN A 46 133.91 -13.55 -128.21
N LEU A 47 132.95 -12.89 -128.86
CA LEU A 47 131.79 -12.30 -128.19
C LEU A 47 130.89 -13.41 -127.61
N LEU A 48 130.58 -14.44 -128.40
CA LEU A 48 129.76 -15.58 -127.96
C LEU A 48 130.35 -16.30 -126.75
N GLN A 49 131.67 -16.48 -126.74
CA GLN A 49 132.36 -17.12 -125.62
C GLN A 49 132.41 -16.23 -124.37
N SER A 50 132.48 -14.91 -124.54
CA SER A 50 132.42 -13.96 -123.42
C SER A 50 131.01 -13.88 -122.83
N LEU A 51 129.97 -13.93 -123.69
CA LEU A 51 128.58 -13.92 -123.28
C LEU A 51 128.17 -15.22 -122.57
N SER A 52 128.65 -16.37 -123.05
CA SER A 52 128.38 -17.66 -122.38
C SER A 52 129.04 -17.74 -121.01
N LYS A 53 130.25 -17.17 -120.87
CA LYS A 53 130.94 -17.12 -119.58
C LYS A 53 130.20 -16.21 -118.59
N PHE A 54 129.72 -15.06 -119.06
CA PHE A 54 128.90 -14.17 -118.25
C PHE A 54 127.56 -14.79 -117.82
N ALA A 55 126.87 -15.51 -118.72
CA ALA A 55 125.66 -16.24 -118.38
C ALA A 55 125.91 -17.26 -117.27
N SER A 56 126.98 -18.05 -117.39
CA SER A 56 127.37 -19.04 -116.38
C SER A 56 127.72 -18.40 -115.02
N ASP A 57 128.41 -17.25 -115.01
CA ASP A 57 128.75 -16.54 -113.77
C ASP A 57 127.49 -15.98 -113.09
N LYS A 58 126.52 -15.48 -113.86
CA LYS A 58 125.22 -15.01 -113.31
C LYS A 58 124.34 -16.15 -112.83
N GLU A 59 124.35 -17.30 -113.50
CA GLU A 59 123.65 -18.49 -113.04
C GLU A 59 124.23 -18.99 -111.70
N ALA A 60 125.56 -18.96 -111.54
CA ALA A 60 126.23 -19.31 -110.29
C ALA A 60 125.93 -18.30 -109.16
N GLU A 61 125.84 -17.00 -109.47
CA GLU A 61 125.46 -15.96 -108.51
C GLU A 61 123.99 -16.13 -108.06
N ILE A 62 123.09 -16.46 -108.99
CA ILE A 62 121.68 -16.76 -108.66
C ILE A 62 121.59 -18.04 -107.82
N GLU A 63 122.33 -19.10 -108.15
CA GLU A 63 122.38 -20.33 -107.34
C GLU A 63 122.87 -20.07 -105.92
N THR A 64 123.87 -19.22 -105.74
CA THR A 64 124.36 -18.88 -104.39
C THR A 64 123.33 -18.07 -103.61
N ILE A 65 122.67 -17.08 -104.22
CA ILE A 65 121.61 -16.31 -103.55
C ILE A 65 120.39 -17.18 -103.21
N CYS A 66 119.96 -18.04 -104.14
CA CYS A 66 118.87 -19.00 -103.90
C CYS A 66 119.23 -19.95 -102.75
N ASN A 67 120.42 -20.53 -102.73
CA ASN A 67 120.84 -21.44 -101.66
C ASN A 67 120.94 -20.75 -100.29
N THR A 68 121.30 -19.47 -100.25
CA THR A 68 121.42 -18.74 -98.98
C THR A 68 120.05 -18.39 -98.39
N ASN A 69 119.07 -18.01 -99.22
CA ASN A 69 117.75 -17.53 -98.75
C ASN A 69 116.64 -18.60 -98.74
N HIS A 70 116.81 -19.76 -99.38
CA HIS A 70 115.79 -20.80 -99.41
C HIS A 70 115.43 -21.33 -98.01
N GLN A 71 116.43 -21.42 -97.13
CA GLN A 71 116.25 -21.97 -95.79
C GLN A 71 115.46 -21.03 -94.87
N GLU A 72 115.65 -19.71 -94.98
CA GLU A 72 114.87 -18.71 -94.24
C GLU A 72 113.44 -18.54 -94.79
N PHE A 73 113.25 -18.70 -96.10
CA PHE A 73 111.92 -18.63 -96.69
C PHE A 73 111.07 -19.86 -96.33
N VAL A 74 111.66 -21.06 -96.37
CA VAL A 74 111.00 -22.30 -95.93
C VAL A 74 110.71 -22.26 -94.42
N SER A 75 111.57 -21.67 -93.59
CA SER A 75 111.29 -21.50 -92.16
C SER A 75 110.12 -20.53 -91.91
N SER A 76 110.04 -19.43 -92.67
CA SER A 76 108.96 -18.44 -92.58
C SER A 76 107.61 -19.00 -93.06
N ILE A 77 107.59 -19.80 -94.14
CA ILE A 77 106.38 -20.50 -94.60
C ILE A 77 105.92 -21.53 -93.57
N ASN A 78 106.84 -22.28 -92.97
CA ASN A 78 106.50 -23.22 -91.89
C ASN A 78 105.95 -22.50 -90.65
N GLN A 79 106.45 -21.30 -90.33
CA GLN A 79 105.88 -20.47 -89.26
C GLN A 79 104.47 -19.98 -89.61
N LEU A 80 104.20 -19.55 -90.84
CA LEU A 80 102.86 -19.17 -91.28
C LEU A 80 101.88 -20.35 -91.28
N LEU A 81 102.32 -21.55 -91.68
CA LEU A 81 101.51 -22.76 -91.59
C LEU A 81 101.19 -23.13 -90.14
N ARG A 82 102.17 -23.02 -89.23
CA ARG A 82 101.94 -23.21 -87.78
C ARG A 82 101.00 -22.16 -87.18
N ILE A 83 101.09 -20.90 -87.60
CA ILE A 83 100.16 -19.84 -87.16
C ILE A 83 98.75 -20.12 -87.69
N ARG A 84 98.62 -20.59 -88.94
CA ARG A 84 97.32 -20.98 -89.50
C ARG A 84 96.73 -22.17 -88.75
N GLU A 85 97.54 -23.18 -88.45
CA GLU A 85 97.13 -24.35 -87.65
C GLU A 85 96.72 -23.92 -86.23
N GLY A 86 97.49 -23.05 -85.58
CA GLY A 86 97.14 -22.46 -84.29
C GLY A 86 95.91 -21.54 -84.33
N THR A 87 95.65 -20.86 -85.44
CA THR A 87 94.42 -20.06 -85.61
C THR A 87 93.20 -20.97 -85.76
N VAL A 88 93.34 -22.08 -86.50
CA VAL A 88 92.28 -23.07 -86.61
C VAL A 88 92.02 -23.76 -85.27
N SER A 89 93.07 -24.12 -84.52
CA SER A 89 92.90 -24.69 -83.19
C SER A 89 92.25 -23.68 -82.23
N LEU A 90 92.65 -22.41 -82.27
CA LEU A 90 92.04 -21.36 -81.47
C LEU A 90 90.56 -21.15 -81.84
N THR A 91 90.21 -21.18 -83.13
CA THR A 91 88.80 -21.10 -83.54
C THR A 91 87.99 -22.30 -83.10
N ALA A 92 88.58 -23.50 -83.08
CA ALA A 92 87.95 -24.70 -82.55
C ALA A 92 87.76 -24.59 -81.02
N GLU A 93 88.79 -24.15 -80.29
CA GLU A 93 88.69 -23.89 -78.85
C GLU A 93 87.67 -22.81 -78.51
N ILE A 94 87.56 -21.74 -79.32
CA ILE A 94 86.54 -20.70 -79.14
C ILE A 94 85.14 -21.26 -79.41
N LEU A 95 84.97 -22.10 -80.44
CA LEU A 95 83.68 -22.76 -80.72
C LEU A 95 83.29 -23.73 -79.61
N ASP A 96 84.23 -24.56 -79.14
CA ASP A 96 84.02 -25.48 -78.02
C ASP A 96 83.71 -24.72 -76.73
N LEU A 97 84.42 -23.62 -76.46
CA LEU A 97 84.15 -22.76 -75.32
C LEU A 97 82.78 -22.09 -75.44
N ASN A 98 82.41 -21.60 -76.63
CA ASN A 98 81.12 -20.98 -76.85
C ASN A 98 79.98 -21.99 -76.69
N GLN A 99 80.16 -23.22 -77.20
CA GLN A 99 79.20 -24.31 -77.03
C GLN A 99 79.09 -24.75 -75.56
N SER A 100 80.21 -24.77 -74.83
CA SER A 100 80.24 -25.02 -73.38
C SER A 100 79.58 -23.90 -72.58
N ILE A 101 79.79 -22.64 -72.94
CA ILE A 101 79.13 -21.47 -72.34
C ILE A 101 77.63 -21.51 -72.63
N GLN A 102 77.22 -21.85 -73.85
CA GLN A 102 75.81 -21.94 -74.22
C GLN A 102 75.11 -23.08 -73.47
N ALA A 103 75.73 -24.27 -73.42
CA ALA A 103 75.21 -25.41 -72.67
C ALA A 103 75.16 -25.13 -71.16
N SER A 104 76.16 -24.44 -70.59
CA SER A 104 76.14 -24.05 -69.18
C SER A 104 75.12 -22.94 -68.91
N THR A 105 74.90 -22.01 -69.84
CA THR A 105 73.89 -20.96 -69.74
C THR A 105 72.48 -21.52 -69.85
N GLU A 106 72.23 -22.49 -70.73
CA GLU A 106 70.94 -23.19 -70.83
C GLU A 106 70.64 -23.97 -69.55
N ARG A 107 71.61 -24.75 -69.03
CA ARG A 107 71.45 -25.41 -67.73
C ARG A 107 71.22 -24.42 -66.59
N LEU A 108 71.92 -23.28 -66.60
CA LEU A 108 71.72 -22.23 -65.60
C LEU A 108 70.35 -21.56 -65.73
N ALA A 109 69.84 -21.37 -66.95
CA ALA A 109 68.52 -20.82 -67.21
C ALA A 109 67.41 -21.77 -66.74
N GLU A 110 67.56 -23.08 -66.98
CA GLU A 110 66.66 -24.12 -66.45
C GLU A 110 66.70 -24.14 -64.92
N GLN A 111 67.89 -24.11 -64.31
CA GLN A 111 68.03 -24.04 -62.85
C GLN A 111 67.43 -22.75 -62.26
N LYS A 112 67.58 -21.60 -62.94
CA LYS A 112 66.98 -20.34 -62.53
C LYS A 112 65.46 -20.37 -62.66
N LYS A 113 64.93 -20.99 -63.72
CA LYS A 113 63.48 -21.17 -63.90
C LYS A 113 62.91 -22.06 -62.80
N ALA A 114 63.56 -23.20 -62.52
CA ALA A 114 63.21 -24.07 -61.39
C ALA A 114 63.31 -23.33 -60.03
N LEU A 115 64.30 -22.45 -59.87
CA LEU A 115 64.42 -21.61 -58.66
C LEU A 115 63.29 -20.59 -58.54
N VAL A 116 62.85 -19.97 -59.64
CA VAL A 116 61.71 -19.04 -59.64
C VAL A 116 60.41 -19.78 -59.33
N GLU A 117 60.20 -20.94 -59.94
CA GLU A 117 59.05 -21.79 -59.63
C GLU A 117 59.09 -22.23 -58.16
N SER A 118 60.24 -22.67 -57.65
CA SER A 118 60.41 -23.01 -56.22
C SER A 118 60.16 -21.81 -55.30
N ARG A 119 60.59 -20.60 -55.68
CA ARG A 119 60.28 -19.37 -54.93
C ARG A 119 58.80 -19.04 -54.94
N SER A 120 58.11 -19.22 -56.06
CA SER A 120 56.66 -19.04 -56.15
C SER A 120 55.92 -20.07 -55.29
N HIS A 121 56.32 -21.35 -55.34
CA HIS A 121 55.76 -22.37 -54.44
C HIS A 121 56.01 -22.02 -52.97
N ARG A 122 57.22 -21.56 -52.62
CA ARG A 122 57.53 -21.13 -51.25
C ARG A 122 56.68 -19.93 -50.84
N GLN A 123 56.50 -18.95 -51.71
CA GLN A 123 55.62 -17.81 -51.45
C GLN A 123 54.17 -18.26 -51.25
N ASN A 124 53.66 -19.16 -52.08
CA ASN A 124 52.32 -19.72 -51.92
C ASN A 124 52.20 -20.52 -50.61
N ILE A 125 53.23 -21.27 -50.21
CA ILE A 125 53.29 -21.97 -48.93
C ILE A 125 53.30 -20.96 -47.77
N ASP A 126 54.09 -19.89 -47.86
CA ASP A 126 54.18 -18.85 -46.83
C ASP A 126 52.87 -18.05 -46.70
N GLU A 127 52.17 -17.79 -47.82
CA GLU A 127 50.85 -17.17 -47.84
C GLU A 127 49.78 -18.11 -47.28
N THR A 128 49.82 -19.39 -47.64
CA THR A 128 48.90 -20.41 -47.10
C THR A 128 49.13 -20.60 -45.60
N SER A 129 50.39 -20.62 -45.15
CA SER A 129 50.72 -20.74 -43.73
C SER A 129 50.25 -19.54 -42.93
N ARG A 130 50.36 -18.32 -43.47
CA ARG A 130 49.81 -17.11 -42.84
C ARG A 130 48.28 -17.18 -42.75
N ALA A 131 47.60 -17.52 -43.85
CA ALA A 131 46.15 -17.67 -43.85
C ALA A 131 45.65 -18.74 -42.87
N ILE A 132 46.37 -19.87 -42.72
CA ILE A 132 46.03 -20.90 -41.73
C ILE A 132 46.24 -20.37 -40.31
N GLN A 133 47.33 -19.63 -40.07
CA GLN A 133 47.60 -19.03 -38.76
C GLN A 133 46.50 -18.03 -38.37
N ASP A 134 46.07 -17.17 -39.30
CA ASP A 134 44.99 -16.21 -39.07
C ASP A 134 43.65 -16.92 -38.81
N CYS A 135 43.36 -18.00 -39.55
CA CYS A 135 42.18 -18.84 -39.30
C CYS A 135 42.21 -19.53 -37.94
N LEU A 136 43.39 -19.96 -37.47
CA LEU A 136 43.57 -20.56 -36.14
C LEU A 136 43.37 -19.54 -35.02
N GLU A 137 43.81 -18.29 -35.20
CA GLU A 137 43.57 -17.22 -34.23
C GLU A 137 42.07 -16.90 -34.11
N VAL A 138 41.36 -16.80 -35.23
CA VAL A 138 39.90 -16.63 -35.26
C VAL A 138 39.20 -17.78 -34.52
N LEU A 139 39.60 -19.02 -34.77
CA LEU A 139 39.05 -20.19 -34.07
C LEU A 139 39.37 -20.20 -32.57
N ARG A 140 40.56 -19.75 -32.19
CA ARG A 140 40.96 -19.65 -30.78
C ARG A 140 40.11 -18.61 -30.04
N LEU A 141 39.88 -17.46 -30.66
CA LEU A 141 39.00 -16.41 -30.11
C LEU A 141 37.54 -16.88 -30.04
N ALA A 142 37.06 -17.61 -31.05
CA ALA A 142 35.72 -18.22 -30.99
C ALA A 142 35.59 -19.24 -29.85
N ASN A 143 36.59 -20.09 -29.64
CA ASN A 143 36.64 -21.00 -28.49
C ASN A 143 36.71 -20.24 -27.17
N GLN A 144 37.48 -19.15 -27.11
CA GLN A 144 37.54 -18.29 -25.92
C GLN A 144 36.18 -17.65 -25.60
N VAL A 145 35.40 -17.24 -26.60
CA VAL A 145 34.01 -16.76 -26.39
C VAL A 145 33.15 -17.85 -25.76
N HIS A 146 33.24 -19.09 -26.24
CA HIS A 146 32.53 -20.22 -25.65
C HIS A 146 32.99 -20.53 -24.21
N ASP A 147 34.30 -20.47 -23.94
CA ASP A 147 34.84 -20.66 -22.58
C ASP A 147 34.40 -19.54 -21.63
N LEU A 148 34.30 -18.29 -22.11
CA LEU A 148 33.82 -17.16 -21.32
C LEU A 148 32.32 -17.27 -21.01
N LEU A 149 31.53 -17.77 -21.97
CA LEU A 149 30.12 -18.14 -21.78
C LEU A 149 29.97 -19.22 -20.72
N ALA A 150 30.81 -20.26 -20.75
CA ALA A 150 30.82 -21.31 -19.73
C ALA A 150 31.20 -20.78 -18.33
N LYS A 151 32.08 -19.78 -18.27
CA LYS A 151 32.48 -19.08 -17.04
C LYS A 151 31.47 -18.03 -16.56
N LYS A 152 30.32 -17.87 -17.24
CA LYS A 152 29.28 -16.87 -16.97
C LYS A 152 29.75 -15.41 -17.04
N ASN A 153 30.87 -15.11 -17.73
CA ASN A 153 31.30 -13.73 -17.92
C ASN A 153 30.75 -13.20 -19.25
N HIS A 154 29.47 -12.83 -19.22
CA HIS A 154 28.68 -12.50 -20.41
C HIS A 154 29.14 -11.21 -21.10
N TYR A 155 29.55 -10.20 -20.34
CA TYR A 155 30.07 -8.96 -20.90
C TYR A 155 31.41 -9.17 -21.62
N ALA A 156 32.34 -9.90 -21.00
CA ALA A 156 33.61 -10.23 -21.64
C ALA A 156 33.41 -11.11 -22.89
N ALA A 157 32.45 -12.03 -22.85
CA ALA A 157 32.08 -12.86 -24.01
C ALA A 157 31.53 -12.01 -25.16
N LEU A 158 30.65 -11.05 -24.88
CA LEU A 158 30.11 -10.15 -25.89
C LEU A 158 31.20 -9.25 -26.49
N ARG A 159 32.08 -8.68 -25.65
CA ARG A 159 33.19 -7.85 -26.12
C ARG A 159 34.17 -8.64 -26.99
N ALA A 160 34.52 -9.87 -26.58
CA ALA A 160 35.38 -10.75 -27.37
C ALA A 160 34.71 -11.15 -28.70
N LEU A 161 33.38 -11.29 -28.72
CA LEU A 161 32.61 -11.54 -29.93
C LEU A 161 32.55 -10.30 -30.86
N GLU A 162 32.42 -9.10 -30.30
CA GLU A 162 32.53 -7.86 -31.08
C GLU A 162 33.93 -7.65 -31.65
N GLU A 163 34.98 -7.97 -30.86
CA GLU A 163 36.37 -7.93 -31.31
C GLU A 163 36.61 -8.93 -32.45
N LEU A 164 36.08 -10.15 -32.32
CA LEU A 164 36.08 -11.16 -33.37
C LEU A 164 35.42 -10.64 -34.65
N GLN A 165 34.25 -9.98 -34.53
CA GLN A 165 33.49 -9.45 -35.66
C GLN A 165 34.18 -8.26 -36.35
N ASN A 166 34.73 -7.33 -35.57
CA ASN A 166 35.21 -6.04 -36.07
C ASN A 166 36.66 -6.06 -36.57
N VAL A 167 37.52 -6.87 -35.93
CA VAL A 167 38.96 -6.93 -36.22
C VAL A 167 39.27 -8.16 -37.06
N HIS A 168 39.07 -9.36 -36.51
CA HIS A 168 39.61 -10.57 -37.12
C HIS A 168 38.76 -11.17 -38.25
N LEU A 169 37.45 -10.90 -38.29
CA LEU A 169 36.59 -11.37 -39.38
C LEU A 169 36.81 -10.60 -40.69
N LYS A 170 37.21 -9.33 -40.64
CA LYS A 170 37.44 -8.50 -41.83
C LYS A 170 38.62 -8.99 -42.68
N ASP A 171 39.65 -9.53 -42.02
CA ASP A 171 40.85 -10.01 -42.70
C ASP A 171 40.64 -11.39 -43.35
N VAL A 172 39.65 -12.16 -42.89
CA VAL A 172 39.44 -13.58 -43.24
C VAL A 172 38.16 -13.80 -44.10
N THR A 173 37.47 -12.74 -44.54
CA THR A 173 36.20 -12.83 -45.30
C THR A 173 36.27 -13.66 -46.59
N GLN A 174 37.48 -13.92 -47.11
CA GLN A 174 37.68 -14.71 -48.33
C GLN A 174 37.46 -16.21 -48.11
N TYR A 175 37.46 -16.69 -46.86
CA TYR A 175 37.39 -18.12 -46.52
C TYR A 175 36.00 -18.53 -46.03
N LYS A 176 35.57 -19.75 -46.38
CA LYS A 176 34.26 -20.31 -45.96
C LYS A 176 34.07 -20.39 -44.44
N ILE A 177 35.17 -20.46 -43.68
CA ILE A 177 35.16 -20.46 -42.21
C ILE A 177 34.59 -19.13 -41.68
N ALA A 178 34.93 -18.00 -42.32
CA ALA A 178 34.41 -16.69 -41.94
C ALA A 178 32.89 -16.58 -42.17
N ASP A 179 32.36 -17.10 -43.29
CA ASP A 179 30.89 -17.13 -43.53
C ASP A 179 30.17 -18.01 -42.49
N MET A 180 30.76 -19.14 -42.09
CA MET A 180 30.19 -20.01 -41.06
C MET A 180 30.15 -19.31 -39.69
N ILE A 181 31.22 -18.60 -39.30
CA ILE A 181 31.28 -17.87 -38.04
C ILE A 181 30.37 -16.64 -38.08
N GLN A 182 30.28 -15.93 -39.21
CA GLN A 182 29.40 -14.78 -39.35
C GLN A 182 27.92 -15.17 -39.22
N ARG A 183 27.54 -16.37 -39.68
CA ARG A 183 26.20 -16.93 -39.46
C ARG A 183 25.96 -17.36 -38.01
N SER A 184 27.00 -17.77 -37.28
CA SER A 184 26.87 -18.18 -35.88
C SER A 184 26.85 -17.01 -34.89
N VAL A 185 27.42 -15.84 -35.25
CA VAL A 185 27.46 -14.63 -34.40
C VAL A 185 26.06 -14.19 -33.91
N PRO A 186 25.01 -14.05 -34.75
CA PRO A 186 23.68 -13.71 -34.26
C PRO A 186 23.04 -14.80 -33.39
N ALA A 187 23.47 -16.06 -33.54
CA ALA A 187 22.98 -17.16 -32.71
C ALA A 187 23.66 -17.15 -31.33
N THR A 188 24.97 -16.88 -31.27
CA THR A 188 25.69 -16.74 -30.00
C THR A 188 25.28 -15.47 -29.25
N GLN A 189 25.01 -14.35 -29.94
CA GLN A 189 24.42 -13.15 -29.30
C GLN A 189 23.06 -13.45 -28.66
N ARG A 190 22.18 -14.20 -29.36
CA ARG A 190 20.91 -14.65 -28.78
C ARG A 190 21.11 -15.58 -27.58
N ALA A 191 22.06 -16.51 -27.67
CA ALA A 191 22.38 -17.39 -26.54
C ALA A 191 22.91 -16.61 -25.33
N ILE A 192 23.72 -15.56 -25.53
CA ILE A 192 24.17 -14.67 -24.45
C ILE A 192 22.97 -13.92 -23.85
N ALA A 193 22.09 -13.36 -24.68
CA ALA A 193 20.89 -12.67 -24.20
C ALA A 193 19.97 -13.59 -23.37
N GLU A 194 19.72 -14.81 -23.84
CA GLU A 194 18.93 -15.82 -23.12
C GLU A 194 19.61 -16.26 -21.81
N ALA A 195 20.92 -16.46 -21.81
CA ALA A 195 21.67 -16.82 -20.60
C ALA A 195 21.59 -15.70 -19.54
N VAL A 196 21.76 -14.45 -19.96
CA VAL A 196 21.69 -13.28 -19.07
C VAL A 196 20.27 -13.08 -18.53
N LEU A 197 19.23 -13.33 -19.33
CA LEU A 197 17.84 -13.35 -18.85
C LEU A 197 17.60 -14.47 -17.84
N SER A 198 18.23 -15.64 -18.01
CA SER A 198 18.12 -16.74 -17.05
C SER A 198 18.79 -16.42 -15.70
N ASP A 199 19.96 -15.77 -15.73
CA ASP A 199 20.63 -15.30 -14.52
C ASP A 199 19.80 -14.20 -13.83
N LEU A 200 19.18 -13.29 -14.60
CA LEU A 200 18.24 -12.30 -14.07
C LEU A 200 17.01 -12.97 -13.41
N ASN A 201 16.41 -13.97 -14.04
CA ASN A 201 15.27 -14.69 -13.46
C ASN A 201 15.66 -15.41 -12.15
N THR A 202 16.86 -15.97 -12.09
CA THR A 202 17.40 -16.57 -10.86
C THR A 202 17.59 -15.53 -9.77
N TRP A 203 18.08 -14.35 -10.14
CA TRP A 203 18.20 -13.22 -9.22
C TRP A 203 16.83 -12.70 -8.75
N LEU A 204 15.85 -12.58 -9.64
CA LEU A 204 14.47 -12.20 -9.30
C LEU A 204 13.79 -13.22 -8.37
N TYR A 205 14.16 -14.50 -8.47
CA TYR A 205 13.71 -15.53 -7.54
C TYR A 205 14.34 -15.33 -6.14
N ARG A 206 15.65 -15.08 -6.06
CA ARG A 206 16.32 -14.78 -4.79
C ARG A 206 15.77 -13.52 -4.12
N ILE A 207 15.55 -12.46 -4.91
CA ILE A 207 14.92 -11.24 -4.39
C ILE A 207 13.55 -11.53 -3.82
N ARG A 208 12.78 -12.45 -4.40
CA ARG A 208 11.46 -12.78 -3.85
C ARG A 208 11.59 -13.29 -2.41
N GLU A 209 12.47 -14.26 -2.17
CA GLU A 209 12.72 -14.79 -0.81
C GLU A 209 13.25 -13.69 0.13
N MET A 210 14.16 -12.84 -0.37
CA MET A 210 14.69 -11.71 0.38
C MET A 210 13.66 -10.60 0.61
N SER A 211 12.64 -10.46 -0.25
CA SER A 211 11.68 -9.37 -0.19
C SER A 211 10.76 -9.52 1.01
N GLN A 212 10.37 -10.73 1.37
CA GLN A 212 9.60 -10.97 2.61
C GLN A 212 10.39 -10.49 3.83
N PHE A 213 11.66 -10.90 3.94
CA PHE A 213 12.54 -10.49 5.03
C PHE A 213 12.85 -8.98 5.02
N LEU A 214 12.96 -8.36 3.83
CA LEU A 214 13.07 -6.91 3.70
C LEU A 214 11.81 -6.19 4.21
N GLY A 215 10.64 -6.76 3.97
CA GLY A 215 9.37 -6.29 4.50
C GLY A 215 9.32 -6.33 6.02
N GLU A 216 9.70 -7.45 6.61
CA GLU A 216 9.80 -7.66 8.06
C GLU A 216 10.72 -6.61 8.70
N ILE A 217 11.95 -6.47 8.18
CA ILE A 217 12.92 -5.47 8.63
C ILE A 217 12.34 -4.05 8.52
N ALA A 218 11.70 -3.72 7.39
CA ALA A 218 11.12 -2.39 7.17
C ALA A 218 9.99 -2.07 8.16
N LEU A 219 9.11 -3.03 8.45
CA LEU A 219 8.06 -2.87 9.45
C LEU A 219 8.64 -2.75 10.86
N TYR A 220 9.60 -3.60 11.21
CA TYR A 220 10.27 -3.59 12.51
C TYR A 220 10.97 -2.25 12.79
N HIS A 221 11.73 -1.73 11.83
CA HIS A 221 12.38 -0.42 11.99
C HIS A 221 11.36 0.72 12.12
N THR A 222 10.24 0.64 11.41
CA THR A 222 9.16 1.63 11.55
C THR A 222 8.50 1.54 12.92
N GLU A 223 8.37 0.34 13.49
CA GLU A 223 7.87 0.16 14.84
C GLU A 223 8.85 0.73 15.87
N CYS A 224 10.15 0.49 15.71
CA CYS A 224 11.18 1.13 16.54
C CYS A 224 11.14 2.67 16.44
N ARG A 225 10.89 3.22 15.25
CA ARG A 225 10.70 4.68 15.08
C ARG A 225 9.47 5.16 15.86
N LYS A 226 8.35 4.45 15.76
CA LYS A 226 7.11 4.77 16.48
C LYS A 226 7.30 4.73 18.00
N THR A 227 8.02 3.73 18.54
CA THR A 227 8.29 3.64 19.99
C THR A 227 9.20 4.77 20.46
N ARG A 228 10.30 5.06 19.74
CA ARG A 228 11.16 6.21 20.04
C ARG A 228 10.41 7.54 20.00
N GLN A 229 9.53 7.72 19.02
CA GLN A 229 8.71 8.93 18.94
C GLN A 229 7.75 9.04 20.13
N LYS A 230 7.11 7.94 20.56
CA LYS A 230 6.27 7.92 21.77
C LYS A 230 7.07 8.34 23.01
N GLU A 231 8.26 7.77 23.22
CA GLU A 231 9.14 8.14 24.33
C GLU A 231 9.58 9.62 24.29
N ARG A 232 9.84 10.15 23.09
CA ARG A 232 10.18 11.57 22.90
C ARG A 232 8.98 12.48 23.13
N ALA A 233 7.78 12.06 22.73
CA ALA A 233 6.53 12.80 22.94
C ALA A 233 6.14 12.86 24.43
N GLU A 234 6.47 11.83 25.22
CA GLU A 234 6.31 11.86 26.68
C GLU A 234 7.27 12.86 27.35
N LYS A 235 8.49 12.99 26.83
CA LYS A 235 9.50 13.94 27.34
C LYS A 235 9.22 15.40 26.95
N LEU A 236 8.68 15.63 25.75
CA LEU A 236 8.43 16.96 25.19
C LEU A 236 6.99 17.07 24.67
N THR A 237 6.16 17.81 25.39
CA THR A 237 4.72 18.01 25.06
C THR A 237 4.50 18.64 23.68
N TYR A 238 5.46 19.42 23.17
CA TYR A 238 5.44 19.98 21.82
C TYR A 238 5.52 18.89 20.74
N LEU A 239 6.28 17.82 20.96
CA LEU A 239 6.48 16.74 19.99
C LEU A 239 5.25 15.86 19.78
N ARG A 240 4.28 15.90 20.70
CA ARG A 240 3.02 15.15 20.61
C ARG A 240 2.15 15.55 19.41
N HIS A 241 2.36 16.74 18.85
CA HIS A 241 1.59 17.24 17.71
C HIS A 241 2.18 16.81 16.35
N PHE A 242 3.41 16.32 16.30
CA PHE A 242 4.02 15.88 15.05
C PHE A 242 3.74 14.40 14.82
N ARG A 243 3.30 14.07 13.61
CA ARG A 243 3.08 12.70 13.16
C ARG A 243 4.40 12.03 12.77
N LEU A 244 4.42 10.71 12.77
CA LEU A 244 5.50 9.92 12.16
C LEU A 244 5.63 10.32 10.67
N ASN A 245 6.86 10.41 10.15
CA ASN A 245 7.18 10.95 8.81
C ASN A 245 7.01 12.48 8.65
N SER A 246 6.79 13.22 9.74
CA SER A 246 6.91 14.69 9.70
C SER A 246 8.37 15.09 9.52
N ALA A 247 8.63 16.19 8.81
CA ALA A 247 9.98 16.70 8.59
C ALA A 247 10.79 16.87 9.89
N ILE A 248 10.11 17.18 11.00
CA ILE A 248 10.75 17.35 12.32
C ILE A 248 11.18 16.00 12.93
N GLU A 249 10.44 14.93 12.66
CA GLU A 249 10.78 13.58 13.11
C GLU A 249 11.92 13.00 12.27
N LEU A 250 11.86 13.14 10.95
CA LEU A 250 12.94 12.72 10.04
C LEU A 250 14.28 13.37 10.39
N VAL A 251 14.29 14.69 10.65
CA VAL A 251 15.50 15.42 11.09
C VAL A 251 16.00 14.93 12.46
N SER A 252 15.08 14.51 13.34
CA SER A 252 15.45 13.98 14.66
C SER A 252 16.05 12.57 14.59
N ASP A 253 15.75 11.81 13.52
CA ASP A 253 16.22 10.44 13.30
C ASP A 253 17.40 10.35 12.30
N GLU A 254 17.93 11.47 11.79
CA GLU A 254 19.11 11.52 10.90
C GLU A 254 20.35 10.78 11.46
N HIS A 255 20.46 10.64 12.78
CA HIS A 255 21.60 9.96 13.44
C HIS A 255 21.46 8.43 13.45
N GLU A 256 20.27 7.91 13.14
CA GLU A 256 19.92 6.48 13.11
C GLU A 256 19.43 6.06 11.71
N GLU A 257 19.94 6.69 10.65
CA GLU A 257 19.66 6.28 9.27
C GLU A 257 20.18 4.85 9.03
N TYR A 258 19.24 3.92 8.94
CA TYR A 258 19.48 2.52 8.59
C TYR A 258 19.16 2.31 7.10
N ASP A 259 20.17 1.99 6.29
CA ASP A 259 19.95 1.69 4.88
C ASP A 259 19.34 0.30 4.73
N LEU A 260 18.01 0.23 4.62
CA LEU A 260 17.23 -1.00 4.47
C LEU A 260 17.76 -1.95 3.37
N LEU A 261 18.49 -1.46 2.37
CA LEU A 261 19.02 -2.25 1.25
C LEU A 261 20.46 -2.74 1.45
N GLN A 262 21.20 -2.16 2.40
CA GLN A 262 22.61 -2.47 2.68
C GLN A 262 22.84 -2.55 4.19
N ASN A 263 22.56 -3.72 4.75
CA ASN A 263 22.75 -4.00 6.17
C ASN A 263 23.70 -5.18 6.39
N GLU A 264 24.13 -5.36 7.64
CA GLU A 264 24.94 -6.52 8.04
C GLU A 264 24.25 -7.86 7.74
N GLU A 265 22.92 -7.88 7.71
CA GLU A 265 22.11 -9.08 7.47
C GLU A 265 21.63 -9.23 6.02
N LEU A 266 21.59 -8.14 5.24
CA LEU A 266 21.02 -8.15 3.89
C LEU A 266 21.76 -7.23 2.93
N GLN A 267 22.34 -7.82 1.88
CA GLN A 267 22.92 -7.10 0.73
C GLN A 267 22.18 -7.50 -0.55
N VAL A 268 21.42 -6.56 -1.12
CA VAL A 268 20.81 -6.77 -2.44
C VAL A 268 21.84 -6.44 -3.52
N ASP A 269 22.43 -7.46 -4.12
CA ASP A 269 23.35 -7.32 -5.25
C ASP A 269 22.60 -7.01 -6.53
N PHE A 270 22.63 -5.76 -7.01
CA PHE A 270 22.00 -5.37 -8.29
C PHE A 270 22.86 -5.66 -9.52
N THR A 271 24.04 -6.25 -9.34
CA THR A 271 24.99 -6.57 -10.44
C THR A 271 24.33 -7.35 -11.59
N PRO A 272 23.52 -8.41 -11.35
CA PRO A 272 22.89 -9.15 -12.45
C PRO A 272 21.91 -8.29 -13.26
N LEU A 273 21.21 -7.35 -12.61
CA LEU A 273 20.30 -6.41 -13.28
C LEU A 273 21.09 -5.45 -14.17
N PHE A 274 22.18 -4.87 -13.67
CA PHE A 274 23.01 -3.95 -14.44
C PHE A 274 23.72 -4.64 -15.60
N GLU A 275 24.24 -5.86 -15.41
CA GLU A 275 24.81 -6.66 -16.48
C GLU A 275 23.78 -6.93 -17.58
N CYS A 276 22.56 -7.32 -17.19
CA CYS A 276 21.47 -7.54 -18.12
C CYS A 276 21.09 -6.27 -18.89
N LEU A 277 20.99 -5.15 -18.19
CA LEU A 277 20.70 -3.84 -18.78
C LEU A 277 21.74 -3.44 -19.82
N HIS A 278 23.04 -3.51 -19.45
CA HIS A 278 24.13 -3.11 -20.33
C HIS A 278 24.24 -4.01 -21.56
N ILE A 279 24.05 -5.32 -21.40
CA ILE A 279 24.10 -6.26 -22.53
C ILE A 279 22.93 -6.00 -23.49
N HIS A 280 21.70 -5.83 -22.99
CA HIS A 280 20.55 -5.51 -23.86
C HIS A 280 20.66 -4.12 -24.50
N GLN A 281 21.34 -3.17 -23.85
CA GLN A 281 21.64 -1.86 -24.41
C GLN A 281 22.63 -1.98 -25.57
N SER A 282 23.72 -2.75 -25.41
CA SER A 282 24.70 -2.99 -26.48
C SER A 282 24.10 -3.73 -27.67
N LEU A 283 23.13 -4.63 -27.44
CA LEU A 283 22.40 -5.34 -28.49
C LEU A 283 21.29 -4.51 -29.15
N GLY A 284 20.96 -3.33 -28.62
CA GLY A 284 19.86 -2.49 -29.11
C GLY A 284 18.47 -3.08 -28.88
N GLN A 285 18.30 -3.96 -27.89
CA GLN A 285 17.04 -4.69 -27.62
C GLN A 285 16.35 -4.25 -26.31
N MET A 286 16.55 -3.00 -25.90
CA MET A 286 16.02 -2.46 -24.63
C MET A 286 14.50 -2.53 -24.52
N ASP A 287 13.75 -2.27 -25.59
CA ASP A 287 12.28 -2.28 -25.53
C ASP A 287 11.70 -3.67 -25.29
N LYS A 288 12.35 -4.71 -25.84
CA LYS A 288 11.99 -6.10 -25.58
C LYS A 288 12.26 -6.45 -24.12
N PHE A 289 13.44 -6.08 -23.63
CA PHE A 289 13.83 -6.30 -22.24
C PHE A 289 12.87 -5.64 -21.25
N ARG A 290 12.52 -4.36 -21.48
CA ARG A 290 11.53 -3.64 -20.66
C ARG A 290 10.20 -4.37 -20.58
N THR A 291 9.72 -4.87 -21.72
CA THR A 291 8.44 -5.59 -21.81
C THR A 291 8.50 -6.93 -21.07
N GLU A 292 9.56 -7.71 -21.26
CA GLU A 292 9.75 -8.99 -20.58
C GLU A 292 9.92 -8.82 -19.08
N TYR A 293 10.75 -7.88 -18.64
CA TYR A 293 10.92 -7.53 -17.24
C TYR A 293 9.59 -7.12 -16.61
N ALA A 294 8.83 -6.25 -17.27
CA ALA A 294 7.54 -5.79 -16.78
C ALA A 294 6.52 -6.94 -16.64
N ASN A 295 6.49 -7.86 -17.60
CA ASN A 295 5.63 -9.03 -17.56
C ASN A 295 6.04 -10.02 -16.46
N THR A 296 7.33 -10.25 -16.27
CA THR A 296 7.84 -11.11 -15.19
C THR A 296 7.46 -10.55 -13.82
N ARG A 297 7.63 -9.24 -13.60
CA ARG A 297 7.23 -8.60 -12.32
C ARG A 297 5.71 -8.60 -12.10
N ARG A 298 4.90 -8.45 -13.15
CA ARG A 298 3.42 -8.63 -13.05
C ARG A 298 3.04 -10.04 -12.62
N ARG A 299 3.65 -11.06 -13.22
CA ARG A 299 3.42 -12.47 -12.84
C ARG A 299 3.88 -12.75 -11.41
N GLN A 300 5.00 -12.18 -10.98
CA GLN A 300 5.48 -12.33 -9.61
C GLN A 300 4.50 -11.73 -8.61
N LYS A 301 3.94 -10.55 -8.89
CA LYS A 301 2.86 -9.98 -8.09
C LYS A 301 1.67 -10.94 -7.94
N GLU A 302 1.20 -11.52 -9.04
CA GLU A 302 0.06 -12.47 -9.00
C GLU A 302 0.37 -13.72 -8.14
N LEU A 303 1.64 -14.13 -8.06
CA LEU A 303 2.09 -15.26 -7.25
C LEU A 303 2.35 -14.91 -5.78
N LEU A 304 2.47 -13.63 -5.43
CA LEU A 304 2.66 -13.16 -4.06
C LEU A 304 1.33 -13.04 -3.32
N ILE A 305 0.24 -12.73 -4.01
CA ILE A 305 -1.05 -12.53 -3.36
C ILE A 305 -1.75 -13.89 -3.15
N PRO A 306 -1.96 -14.33 -1.89
CA PRO A 306 -2.70 -15.55 -1.61
C PRO A 306 -4.17 -15.42 -1.99
N THR A 307 -4.80 -16.55 -2.34
CA THR A 307 -6.21 -16.60 -2.78
C THR A 307 -7.22 -16.38 -1.65
N SER A 308 -6.81 -16.57 -0.39
CA SER A 308 -7.62 -16.32 0.81
C SER A 308 -6.71 -16.09 2.01
N ILE A 309 -7.16 -15.24 2.94
CA ILE A 309 -6.48 -14.96 4.21
C ILE A 309 -7.43 -15.33 5.34
N THR A 310 -6.95 -16.08 6.32
CA THR A 310 -7.65 -16.36 7.57
C THR A 310 -7.18 -15.38 8.65
N LEU A 311 -8.08 -14.52 9.14
CA LEU A 311 -7.77 -13.51 10.16
C LEU A 311 -7.91 -14.04 11.60
N ILE A 312 -8.20 -15.34 11.78
CA ILE A 312 -8.55 -15.96 13.07
C ILE A 312 -7.34 -16.62 13.77
N ASP A 313 -6.17 -16.71 13.13
CA ASP A 313 -4.98 -17.25 13.80
C ASP A 313 -4.53 -16.34 14.96
N GLU A 314 -4.15 -16.94 16.10
CA GLU A 314 -3.87 -16.24 17.37
C GLU A 314 -2.87 -15.07 17.25
N ASP A 315 -2.00 -15.09 16.23
CA ASP A 315 -0.97 -14.08 15.98
C ASP A 315 -1.23 -13.17 14.77
N GLY A 316 -2.27 -13.41 13.96
CA GLY A 316 -2.49 -12.66 12.71
C GLY A 316 -1.36 -12.84 11.68
N ALA A 317 -0.57 -13.91 11.79
CA ALA A 317 0.63 -14.17 10.98
C ALA A 317 0.36 -14.18 9.47
N SER A 318 -0.83 -14.61 9.04
CA SER A 318 -1.24 -14.60 7.63
C SER A 318 -1.33 -13.19 7.04
N LEU A 319 -1.86 -12.24 7.81
CA LEU A 319 -1.91 -10.82 7.43
C LEU A 319 -0.53 -10.18 7.53
N HIS A 320 0.23 -10.53 8.57
CA HIS A 320 1.60 -10.06 8.75
C HIS A 320 2.47 -10.41 7.54
N ASN A 321 2.52 -11.70 7.17
CA ASN A 321 3.27 -12.20 6.02
C ASN A 321 2.83 -11.52 4.71
N LEU A 322 1.51 -11.32 4.51
CA LEU A 322 1.02 -10.61 3.33
C LEU A 322 1.58 -9.18 3.27
N LEU A 323 1.43 -8.43 4.36
CA LEU A 323 1.85 -7.03 4.40
C LEU A 323 3.38 -6.91 4.26
N GLU A 324 4.15 -7.84 4.83
CA GLU A 324 5.60 -7.92 4.66
C GLU A 324 6.00 -8.22 3.21
N GLU A 325 5.42 -9.25 2.59
CA GLU A 325 5.68 -9.57 1.19
C GLU A 325 5.31 -8.41 0.26
N MET A 326 4.19 -7.75 0.53
CA MET A 326 3.75 -6.57 -0.22
C MET A 326 4.71 -5.38 -0.04
N ALA A 327 5.13 -5.09 1.20
CA ALA A 327 6.07 -4.01 1.50
C ALA A 327 7.42 -4.28 0.83
N GLY A 328 7.96 -5.48 1.00
CA GLY A 328 9.21 -5.91 0.40
C GLY A 328 9.23 -5.78 -1.12
N PHE A 329 8.19 -6.27 -1.79
CA PHE A 329 8.06 -6.15 -3.24
C PHE A 329 8.04 -4.67 -3.69
N ALA A 330 7.23 -3.83 -3.02
CA ALA A 330 7.09 -2.42 -3.38
C ALA A 330 8.38 -1.62 -3.12
N ILE A 331 9.06 -1.88 -2.00
CA ILE A 331 10.35 -1.25 -1.66
C ILE A 331 11.41 -1.62 -2.71
N VAL A 332 11.50 -2.89 -3.10
CA VAL A 332 12.41 -3.33 -4.17
C VAL A 332 12.10 -2.62 -5.48
N GLU A 333 10.83 -2.51 -5.88
CA GLU A 333 10.44 -1.81 -7.12
C GLU A 333 10.79 -0.32 -7.09
N ARG A 334 10.60 0.35 -5.94
CA ARG A 334 10.98 1.76 -5.81
C ARG A 334 12.51 1.91 -5.81
N ALA A 335 13.23 0.98 -5.20
CA ALA A 335 14.69 0.95 -5.19
C ALA A 335 15.27 0.70 -6.59
N THR A 336 14.71 -0.25 -7.36
CA THR A 336 15.12 -0.50 -8.75
C THR A 336 14.85 0.73 -9.62
N MET A 337 13.71 1.41 -9.44
CA MET A 337 13.39 2.65 -10.15
C MET A 337 14.37 3.78 -9.83
N LYS A 338 14.71 4.02 -8.54
CA LYS A 338 15.67 5.05 -8.14
C LYS A 338 17.06 4.82 -8.73
N ARG A 339 17.49 3.56 -8.84
CA ARG A 339 18.81 3.20 -9.41
C ARG A 339 18.82 3.15 -10.94
N VAL A 340 17.70 2.77 -11.57
CA VAL A 340 17.58 2.66 -13.03
C VAL A 340 16.27 3.32 -13.50
N PRO A 341 16.23 4.67 -13.64
CA PRO A 341 15.03 5.38 -14.04
C PRO A 341 14.57 5.05 -15.47
N ASP A 342 15.49 4.59 -16.33
CA ASP A 342 15.18 4.24 -17.72
C ASP A 342 14.49 2.87 -17.86
N LEU A 343 14.36 2.06 -16.81
CA LEU A 343 13.79 0.71 -16.93
C LEU A 343 12.26 0.70 -16.90
N ARG A 344 11.65 1.50 -16.01
CA ARG A 344 10.20 1.58 -15.80
C ARG A 344 9.77 3.00 -15.47
N SER A 345 8.55 3.34 -15.87
CA SER A 345 7.95 4.63 -15.50
C SER A 345 7.44 4.60 -14.05
N SER A 346 7.34 5.77 -13.40
CA SER A 346 6.69 5.88 -12.07
C SER A 346 5.25 5.35 -12.12
N VAL A 347 4.55 5.69 -13.19
CA VAL A 347 3.13 5.35 -13.39
C VAL A 347 2.93 3.83 -13.37
N ASP A 348 3.81 3.07 -14.04
CA ASP A 348 3.70 1.60 -14.04
C ASP A 348 3.88 0.99 -12.64
N VAL A 349 4.75 1.58 -11.81
CA VAL A 349 5.01 1.12 -10.44
C VAL A 349 3.83 1.47 -9.54
N ASP A 350 3.28 2.68 -9.70
CA ASP A 350 2.14 3.16 -8.93
C ASP A 350 0.85 2.38 -9.30
N GLU A 351 0.63 2.04 -10.58
CA GLU A 351 -0.48 1.16 -11.01
C GLU A 351 -0.38 -0.26 -10.43
N LEU A 352 0.84 -0.81 -10.38
CA LEU A 352 1.06 -2.12 -9.75
C LEU A 352 0.72 -2.09 -8.27
N TRP A 353 1.16 -1.04 -7.59
CA TRP A 353 0.89 -0.78 -6.18
C TRP A 353 -0.61 -0.64 -5.91
N ASP A 354 -1.33 0.20 -6.65
CA ASP A 354 -2.76 0.41 -6.48
C ASP A 354 -3.56 -0.89 -6.64
N SER A 355 -3.20 -1.69 -7.65
CA SER A 355 -3.83 -2.98 -7.86
C SER A 355 -3.45 -4.02 -6.78
N MET A 356 -2.27 -3.93 -6.16
CA MET A 356 -1.95 -4.76 -4.97
C MET A 356 -2.80 -4.33 -3.76
N CYS A 357 -2.94 -3.01 -3.54
CA CYS A 357 -3.75 -2.46 -2.46
C CYS A 357 -5.22 -2.88 -2.58
N GLN A 358 -5.82 -2.73 -3.77
CA GLN A 358 -7.22 -3.15 -4.01
C GLN A 358 -7.44 -4.64 -3.74
N THR A 359 -6.48 -5.49 -4.14
CA THR A 359 -6.58 -6.94 -3.92
C THR A 359 -6.47 -7.26 -2.43
N ALA A 360 -5.52 -6.64 -1.72
CA ALA A 360 -5.36 -6.80 -0.27
C ALA A 360 -6.61 -6.33 0.49
N ILE A 361 -7.17 -5.17 0.14
CA ILE A 361 -8.42 -4.64 0.70
C ILE A 361 -9.58 -5.62 0.46
N GLY A 362 -9.69 -6.18 -0.75
CA GLY A 362 -10.70 -7.18 -1.08
C GLY A 362 -10.58 -8.45 -0.23
N LEU A 363 -9.35 -8.93 0.02
CA LEU A 363 -9.10 -10.09 0.88
C LEU A 363 -9.42 -9.80 2.35
N ILE A 364 -8.95 -8.66 2.88
CA ILE A 364 -9.20 -8.26 4.27
C ILE A 364 -10.71 -8.04 4.49
N SER A 365 -11.39 -7.34 3.57
CA SER A 365 -12.83 -7.08 3.69
C SER A 365 -13.66 -8.37 3.64
N LYS A 366 -13.20 -9.39 2.91
CA LYS A 366 -13.87 -10.70 2.84
C LYS A 366 -13.68 -11.52 4.12
N ALA A 367 -12.53 -11.39 4.78
CA ALA A 367 -12.22 -12.09 6.03
C ALA A 367 -12.71 -11.33 7.28
N LEU A 368 -13.02 -10.04 7.15
CA LEU A 368 -13.48 -9.18 8.25
C LEU A 368 -14.74 -9.69 9.01
N PRO A 369 -15.76 -10.28 8.34
CA PRO A 369 -16.96 -10.78 9.03
C PRO A 369 -16.69 -11.94 9.98
N GLU A 370 -15.59 -12.67 9.81
CA GLU A 370 -15.24 -13.84 10.63
C GLU A 370 -14.57 -13.45 11.96
N VAL A 371 -14.18 -12.18 12.12
CA VAL A 371 -13.54 -11.67 13.34
C VAL A 371 -14.59 -11.14 14.31
N ASP A 372 -14.83 -11.88 15.39
CA ASP A 372 -15.78 -11.50 16.45
C ASP A 372 -15.12 -10.77 17.64
N ASN A 373 -13.78 -10.77 17.73
CA ASN A 373 -13.06 -10.14 18.84
C ASN A 373 -12.59 -8.71 18.51
N ALA A 374 -13.00 -7.75 19.35
CA ALA A 374 -12.62 -6.34 19.26
C ALA A 374 -11.10 -6.11 19.42
N GLU A 375 -10.42 -6.92 20.23
CA GLU A 375 -8.97 -6.81 20.44
C GLU A 375 -8.16 -7.25 19.20
N SER A 376 -8.60 -8.31 18.52
CA SER A 376 -7.98 -8.77 17.28
C SER A 376 -8.10 -7.72 16.17
N LEU A 377 -9.22 -7.00 16.11
CA LEU A 377 -9.39 -5.87 15.18
C LEU A 377 -8.45 -4.72 15.49
N LEU A 378 -8.16 -4.43 16.76
CA LEU A 378 -7.17 -3.43 17.14
C LEU A 378 -5.75 -3.84 16.72
N LYS A 379 -5.38 -5.12 16.89
CA LYS A 379 -4.10 -5.65 16.39
C LYS A 379 -3.98 -5.50 14.87
N ILE A 380 -5.03 -5.90 14.13
CA ILE A 380 -5.09 -5.75 12.66
C ILE A 380 -4.95 -4.28 12.26
N LYS A 381 -5.68 -3.38 12.93
CA LYS A 381 -5.60 -1.94 12.69
C LYS A 381 -4.17 -1.41 12.92
N ASN A 382 -3.52 -1.80 14.01
CA ASN A 382 -2.16 -1.36 14.31
C ASN A 382 -1.15 -1.86 13.27
N LEU A 383 -1.29 -3.09 12.79
CA LEU A 383 -0.45 -3.64 11.71
C LEU A 383 -0.67 -2.89 10.39
N VAL A 384 -1.93 -2.62 10.02
CA VAL A 384 -2.25 -1.85 8.82
C VAL A 384 -1.71 -0.42 8.95
N ALA A 385 -1.89 0.24 10.10
CA ALA A 385 -1.38 1.58 10.34
C ALA A 385 0.16 1.65 10.28
N LEU A 386 0.84 0.66 10.85
CA LEU A 386 2.30 0.52 10.76
C LEU A 386 2.74 0.36 9.29
N PHE A 387 2.08 -0.52 8.55
CA PHE A 387 2.33 -0.71 7.13
C PHE A 387 2.12 0.58 6.32
N MET A 388 1.04 1.31 6.57
CA MET A 388 0.77 2.60 5.95
C MET A 388 1.89 3.63 6.22
N GLN A 389 2.38 3.68 7.46
CA GLN A 389 3.49 4.55 7.87
C GLN A 389 4.80 4.17 7.16
N THR A 390 5.11 2.89 7.09
CA THR A 390 6.28 2.38 6.37
C THR A 390 6.22 2.79 4.90
N MET A 391 5.08 2.59 4.24
CA MET A 391 4.92 2.88 2.81
C MET A 391 4.90 4.38 2.47
N ASN A 392 4.37 5.22 3.38
CA ASN A 392 4.46 6.68 3.25
C ASN A 392 5.91 7.18 3.24
N THR A 393 6.84 6.51 3.95
CA THR A 393 8.27 6.83 3.92
C THR A 393 8.88 6.66 2.52
N TRP A 394 8.31 5.76 1.73
CA TRP A 394 8.75 5.46 0.36
C TRP A 394 7.94 6.20 -0.72
N GLU A 395 7.16 7.22 -0.31
CA GLU A 395 6.36 8.10 -1.19
C GLU A 395 5.25 7.37 -1.98
N PHE A 396 4.79 6.21 -1.51
CA PHE A 396 3.63 5.54 -2.10
C PHE A 396 2.32 6.20 -1.67
N SER A 397 1.31 6.16 -2.54
CA SER A 397 -0.05 6.59 -2.20
C SER A 397 -0.70 5.56 -1.28
N VAL A 398 -1.19 5.99 -0.13
CA VAL A 398 -1.78 5.10 0.89
C VAL A 398 -3.29 5.36 1.09
N GLY A 399 -3.90 6.23 0.29
CA GLY A 399 -5.30 6.65 0.46
C GLY A 399 -6.32 5.51 0.40
N THR A 400 -6.03 4.42 -0.32
CA THR A 400 -6.93 3.25 -0.36
C THR A 400 -7.03 2.52 0.99
N PHE A 401 -5.97 2.56 1.81
CA PHE A 401 -6.01 1.96 3.14
C PHE A 401 -6.74 2.82 4.16
N ASP A 402 -6.88 4.13 3.95
CA ASP A 402 -7.74 4.98 4.79
C ASP A 402 -9.22 4.54 4.70
N GLU A 403 -9.69 4.17 3.49
CA GLU A 403 -11.03 3.59 3.30
C GLU A 403 -11.19 2.23 4.00
N LEU A 404 -10.14 1.41 4.01
CA LEU A 404 -10.11 0.16 4.78
C LEU A 404 -10.17 0.44 6.28
N LEU A 405 -9.39 1.39 6.80
CA LEU A 405 -9.45 1.79 8.22
C LEU A 405 -10.84 2.26 8.63
N LEU A 406 -11.55 3.00 7.77
CA LEU A 406 -12.95 3.37 7.98
C LEU A 406 -13.88 2.16 8.04
N THR A 407 -13.64 1.15 7.19
CA THR A 407 -14.42 -0.09 7.18
C THR A 407 -14.14 -0.93 8.44
N LEU A 408 -12.87 -1.05 8.84
CA LEU A 408 -12.47 -1.68 10.10
C LEU A 408 -13.10 -0.98 11.30
N PHE A 409 -13.13 0.35 11.29
CA PHE A 409 -13.75 1.16 12.35
C PHE A 409 -15.26 0.92 12.46
N LYS A 410 -15.99 0.90 11.34
CA LYS A 410 -17.43 0.60 11.34
C LYS A 410 -17.71 -0.77 11.95
N ARG A 411 -16.93 -1.79 11.56
CA ARG A 411 -17.07 -3.14 12.11
C ARG A 411 -16.72 -3.20 13.59
N TYR A 412 -15.65 -2.52 14.00
CA TYR A 412 -15.27 -2.40 15.41
C TYR A 412 -16.39 -1.75 16.23
N ALA A 413 -16.99 -0.67 15.74
CA ALA A 413 -18.11 0.01 16.38
C ALA A 413 -19.35 -0.89 16.50
N GLU A 414 -19.67 -1.69 15.47
CA GLU A 414 -20.77 -2.67 15.52
C GLU A 414 -20.56 -3.74 16.59
N LEU A 415 -19.36 -4.33 16.66
CA LEU A 415 -19.03 -5.36 17.66
C LEU A 415 -19.03 -4.78 19.08
N LEU A 416 -18.47 -3.58 19.23
CA LEU A 416 -18.46 -2.87 20.50
C LEU A 416 -19.90 -2.61 20.98
N LYS A 417 -20.73 -2.04 20.10
CA LYS A 417 -22.15 -1.81 20.38
C LYS A 417 -22.87 -3.09 20.79
N LYS A 418 -22.61 -4.23 20.13
CA LYS A 418 -23.23 -5.52 20.48
C LYS A 418 -22.81 -5.97 21.88
N ARG A 419 -21.52 -5.99 22.18
CA ARG A 419 -21.00 -6.38 23.50
C ARG A 419 -21.58 -5.52 24.62
N PHE A 420 -21.53 -4.20 24.48
CA PHE A 420 -22.07 -3.30 25.49
C PHE A 420 -23.60 -3.42 25.61
N SER A 421 -24.31 -3.66 24.50
CA SER A 421 -25.75 -3.94 24.55
C SER A 421 -26.07 -5.17 25.40
N ASP A 422 -25.27 -6.24 25.28
CA ASP A 422 -25.42 -7.46 26.08
C ASP A 422 -25.12 -7.17 27.56
N ASP A 423 -24.02 -6.46 27.85
CA ASP A 423 -23.63 -6.04 29.21
C ASP A 423 -24.73 -5.17 29.87
N PHE A 424 -25.32 -4.22 29.13
CA PHE A 424 -26.43 -3.40 29.62
C PHE A 424 -27.67 -4.24 29.93
N GLN A 425 -28.01 -5.20 29.07
CA GLN A 425 -29.16 -6.07 29.29
C GLN A 425 -28.99 -6.93 30.55
N GLU A 426 -27.77 -7.41 30.81
CA GLU A 426 -27.43 -8.13 32.04
C GLU A 426 -27.62 -7.25 33.29
N ILE A 427 -27.10 -6.02 33.28
CA ILE A 427 -27.23 -5.06 34.38
C ILE A 427 -28.71 -4.78 34.68
N VAL A 428 -29.51 -4.51 33.65
CA VAL A 428 -30.94 -4.17 33.82
C VAL A 428 -31.75 -5.37 34.29
N SER A 429 -31.37 -6.58 33.90
CA SER A 429 -32.03 -7.81 34.35
C SER A 429 -31.74 -8.15 35.82
N THR A 430 -30.60 -7.70 36.33
CA THR A 430 -30.12 -7.99 37.69
C THR A 430 -30.55 -6.92 38.71
N ASP A 431 -31.03 -5.76 38.25
CA ASP A 431 -31.40 -4.66 39.16
C ASP A 431 -32.73 -4.91 39.90
N ASP A 432 -32.72 -4.65 41.21
CA ASP A 432 -33.87 -4.76 42.10
C ASP A 432 -34.68 -3.45 42.21
N TYR A 433 -34.23 -2.38 41.55
CA TYR A 433 -34.85 -1.04 41.56
C TYR A 433 -35.10 -0.51 42.98
N MET A 434 -34.13 -0.69 43.86
CA MET A 434 -34.12 -0.10 45.19
C MET A 434 -33.01 0.96 45.31
N PRO A 435 -33.19 1.99 46.13
CA PRO A 435 -32.14 2.94 46.47
C PRO A 435 -30.86 2.22 46.94
N MET A 436 -29.72 2.56 46.37
CA MET A 436 -28.45 1.88 46.66
C MET A 436 -27.95 2.23 48.08
N PRO A 437 -27.81 1.26 49.01
CA PRO A 437 -27.21 1.51 50.31
C PRO A 437 -25.69 1.48 50.20
N ILE A 438 -25.03 2.51 50.73
CA ILE A 438 -23.58 2.61 50.82
C ILE A 438 -23.14 2.51 52.27
N GLN A 439 -22.25 1.55 52.54
CA GLN A 439 -21.76 1.27 53.88
C GLN A 439 -20.39 1.92 54.15
N SER A 440 -19.60 2.20 53.10
CA SER A 440 -18.24 2.71 53.22
C SER A 440 -17.98 3.99 52.42
N LEU A 441 -17.03 4.79 52.89
CA LEU A 441 -16.57 6.01 52.20
C LEU A 441 -15.84 5.69 50.88
N GLU A 442 -15.14 4.55 50.80
CA GLU A 442 -14.44 4.14 49.57
C GLU A 442 -15.40 3.76 48.44
N GLU A 443 -16.51 3.08 48.74
CA GLU A 443 -17.57 2.80 47.75
C GLU A 443 -18.24 4.10 47.30
N TYR A 444 -18.46 5.02 48.23
CA TYR A 444 -18.99 6.35 47.93
C TYR A 444 -18.11 7.13 46.95
N ASP A 445 -16.79 7.16 47.20
CA ASP A 445 -15.83 7.84 46.32
C ASP A 445 -15.73 7.17 44.95
N LYS A 446 -15.80 5.84 44.88
CA LYS A 446 -15.84 5.12 43.59
C LYS A 446 -17.10 5.49 42.81
N VAL A 447 -18.26 5.49 43.46
CA VAL A 447 -19.53 5.85 42.82
C VAL A 447 -19.52 7.31 42.39
N LEU A 448 -19.01 8.25 43.19
CA LEU A 448 -18.90 9.66 42.80
C LEU A 448 -17.91 9.89 41.65
N ASN A 449 -16.78 9.20 41.65
CA ASN A 449 -15.80 9.36 40.59
C ASN A 449 -16.37 8.88 39.25
N VAL A 450 -17.18 7.83 39.26
CA VAL A 450 -17.75 7.22 38.06
C VAL A 450 -19.06 7.89 37.64
N SER A 451 -19.98 8.12 38.56
CA SER A 451 -21.28 8.74 38.26
C SER A 451 -21.10 10.25 38.05
N TRP A 452 -21.88 10.82 37.13
CA TRP A 452 -21.95 12.28 36.96
C TRP A 452 -22.87 12.91 38.02
N TYR A 453 -22.76 12.45 39.27
CA TYR A 453 -23.57 12.89 40.39
C TYR A 453 -22.85 13.95 41.21
N ASN A 454 -23.43 15.15 41.28
CA ASN A 454 -22.97 16.20 42.18
C ASN A 454 -23.75 16.10 43.49
N PRO A 455 -23.11 15.73 44.62
CA PRO A 455 -23.81 15.61 45.88
C PRO A 455 -24.20 17.00 46.43
N GLU A 456 -25.43 17.12 46.92
CA GLU A 456 -25.94 18.35 47.55
C GLU A 456 -25.26 18.67 48.89
N LYS A 457 -24.65 17.66 49.55
CA LYS A 457 -23.93 17.81 50.81
C LYS A 457 -22.43 17.58 50.60
N PRO A 458 -21.56 18.44 51.17
CA PRO A 458 -20.12 18.27 51.07
C PRO A 458 -19.66 16.98 51.77
N ARG A 459 -18.63 16.37 51.18
CA ARG A 459 -17.81 15.21 51.61
C ARG A 459 -17.60 15.01 53.11
N GLU A 460 -17.63 16.07 53.92
CA GLU A 460 -17.30 16.04 55.35
C GLU A 460 -18.54 15.89 56.26
N GLU A 461 -19.77 16.04 55.74
CA GLU A 461 -21.02 15.98 56.52
C GLU A 461 -21.78 14.65 56.37
N GLN A 462 -21.19 13.66 55.70
CA GLN A 462 -21.86 12.38 55.43
C GLN A 462 -21.67 11.38 56.55
N VAL A 463 -22.78 10.82 57.01
CA VAL A 463 -22.82 9.76 58.02
C VAL A 463 -23.20 8.46 57.31
N PHE A 464 -22.36 7.44 57.44
CA PHE A 464 -22.62 6.10 56.91
C PHE A 464 -23.40 5.27 57.94
N PRO A 465 -24.39 4.46 57.52
CA PRO A 465 -24.76 4.12 56.15
C PRO A 465 -25.59 5.22 55.46
N CYS A 466 -25.20 5.59 54.24
CA CYS A 466 -25.89 6.57 53.41
C CYS A 466 -26.63 5.84 52.29
N VAL A 467 -27.85 6.25 51.97
CA VAL A 467 -28.62 5.69 50.86
C VAL A 467 -28.63 6.71 49.73
N LEU A 468 -28.14 6.30 48.56
CA LEU A 468 -28.18 7.13 47.37
C LEU A 468 -29.59 7.10 46.74
N PRO A 469 -30.01 8.20 46.11
CA PRO A 469 -31.36 8.32 45.56
C PRO A 469 -31.61 7.41 44.34
N PHE A 470 -30.55 6.94 43.67
CA PHE A 470 -30.62 6.09 42.48
C PHE A 470 -30.33 4.60 42.79
N SER A 471 -30.78 3.71 41.89
CA SER A 471 -30.51 2.27 42.00
C SER A 471 -29.11 1.89 41.52
N GLN A 472 -28.71 0.65 41.77
CA GLN A 472 -27.40 0.11 41.36
C GLN A 472 -27.19 0.14 39.83
N MET A 473 -28.27 0.12 39.05
CA MET A 473 -28.23 0.25 37.60
C MET A 473 -27.50 1.53 37.15
N TYR A 474 -27.78 2.69 37.77
CA TYR A 474 -27.27 3.97 37.25
C TYR A 474 -25.73 4.07 37.29
N PRO A 475 -25.04 3.81 38.42
CA PRO A 475 -23.59 3.82 38.46
C PRO A 475 -22.95 2.79 37.53
N LEU A 476 -23.48 1.56 37.48
CA LEU A 476 -22.93 0.50 36.62
C LEU A 476 -23.04 0.89 35.13
N CYS A 477 -24.20 1.43 34.71
CA CYS A 477 -24.34 1.96 33.37
C CYS A 477 -23.38 3.12 33.08
N CYS A 478 -23.09 3.97 34.06
CA CYS A 478 -22.10 5.05 33.90
C CYS A 478 -20.66 4.50 33.75
N ILE A 479 -20.30 3.41 34.45
CA ILE A 479 -19.02 2.70 34.26
C ILE A 479 -18.91 2.24 32.82
N ASP A 480 -19.96 1.57 32.33
CA ASP A 480 -19.94 0.97 30.99
C ASP A 480 -19.93 2.01 29.89
N ILE A 481 -20.67 3.11 30.02
CA ILE A 481 -20.59 4.25 29.07
C ILE A 481 -19.18 4.83 29.06
N ARG A 482 -18.53 5.00 30.22
CA ARG A 482 -17.15 5.51 30.27
C ARG A 482 -16.14 4.54 29.66
N ASN A 483 -16.28 3.25 29.93
CA ASN A 483 -15.45 2.21 29.33
C ASN A 483 -15.65 2.17 27.81
N PHE A 484 -16.89 2.28 27.34
CA PHE A 484 -17.25 2.38 25.92
C PHE A 484 -16.58 3.57 25.26
N LEU A 485 -16.70 4.77 25.84
CA LEU A 485 -16.03 5.98 25.35
C LEU A 485 -14.51 5.80 25.29
N ASN A 486 -13.91 5.27 26.36
CA ASN A 486 -12.46 5.05 26.41
C ASN A 486 -11.98 4.08 25.33
N GLN A 487 -12.69 2.96 25.10
CA GLN A 487 -12.36 2.00 24.05
C GLN A 487 -12.56 2.60 22.65
N PHE A 488 -13.60 3.40 22.46
CA PHE A 488 -13.86 4.09 21.20
C PHE A 488 -12.77 5.14 20.88
N TYR A 489 -12.38 5.95 21.88
CA TYR A 489 -11.28 6.91 21.73
C TYR A 489 -9.91 6.24 21.67
N PHE A 490 -9.71 5.06 22.26
CA PHE A 490 -8.50 4.28 22.09
C PHE A 490 -8.31 3.88 20.62
N PHE A 491 -9.40 3.48 19.95
CA PHE A 491 -9.37 3.28 18.50
C PHE A 491 -9.08 4.60 17.75
N ALA A 492 -9.57 5.74 18.22
CA ALA A 492 -9.38 7.04 17.57
C ALA A 492 -7.96 7.63 17.71
N ASN A 493 -7.30 7.40 18.85
CA ASN A 493 -6.06 8.08 19.24
C ASN A 493 -4.83 7.67 18.43
N GLU A 494 -4.85 6.50 17.77
CA GLU A 494 -3.78 6.08 16.87
C GLU A 494 -4.19 6.33 15.41
N ASP A 495 -3.63 7.39 14.81
CA ASP A 495 -3.47 7.54 13.36
C ASP A 495 -4.74 7.58 12.49
N PHE A 496 -5.87 8.08 13.00
CA PHE A 496 -7.10 8.19 12.18
C PHE A 496 -7.22 9.54 11.46
N SER A 497 -7.30 9.50 10.13
CA SER A 497 -7.41 10.68 9.26
C SER A 497 -8.75 11.41 9.34
N HIS A 498 -9.81 10.77 9.87
CA HIS A 498 -11.19 11.28 9.86
C HIS A 498 -11.85 11.36 11.25
N PRO A 499 -11.42 12.27 12.14
CA PRO A 499 -12.00 12.41 13.49
C PRO A 499 -13.50 12.73 13.48
N HIS A 500 -14.00 13.44 12.46
CA HIS A 500 -15.42 13.76 12.34
C HIS A 500 -16.33 12.52 12.21
N ILE A 501 -15.89 11.53 11.44
CA ILE A 501 -16.66 10.29 11.23
C ILE A 501 -16.71 9.49 12.54
N ILE A 502 -15.66 9.56 13.34
CA ILE A 502 -15.61 8.95 14.68
C ILE A 502 -16.65 9.59 15.58
N ASP A 503 -16.67 10.92 15.66
CA ASP A 503 -17.62 11.65 16.51
C ASP A 503 -19.07 11.41 16.10
N GLU A 504 -19.37 11.39 14.79
CA GLU A 504 -20.71 11.08 14.28
C GLU A 504 -21.12 9.64 14.59
N THR A 505 -20.23 8.67 14.35
CA THR A 505 -20.52 7.25 14.61
C THR A 505 -20.65 7.00 16.11
N LEU A 506 -19.86 7.67 16.95
CA LEU A 506 -19.97 7.62 18.40
C LEU A 506 -21.31 8.17 18.87
N LYS A 507 -21.70 9.33 18.33
CA LYS A 507 -22.98 9.96 18.63
C LYS A 507 -24.13 9.04 18.28
N ASP A 508 -24.13 8.48 17.07
CA ASP A 508 -25.19 7.59 16.60
C ASP A 508 -25.24 6.30 17.41
N ALA A 509 -24.09 5.68 17.71
CA ALA A 509 -24.01 4.46 18.51
C ALA A 509 -24.52 4.69 19.95
N LEU A 510 -24.12 5.81 20.56
CA LEU A 510 -24.57 6.20 21.89
C LEU A 510 -26.06 6.53 21.92
N ASP A 511 -26.55 7.31 20.95
CA ASP A 511 -27.96 7.64 20.81
C ASP A 511 -28.79 6.35 20.67
N GLU A 512 -28.32 5.39 19.89
CA GLU A 512 -29.01 4.12 19.69
C GLU A 512 -28.97 3.23 20.95
N LEU A 513 -27.82 3.10 21.63
CA LEU A 513 -27.71 2.33 22.88
C LEU A 513 -28.60 2.91 23.98
N LEU A 514 -28.53 4.24 24.20
CA LEU A 514 -29.32 4.91 25.23
C LEU A 514 -30.82 4.90 24.90
N SER A 515 -31.18 5.05 23.63
CA SER A 515 -32.58 5.06 23.21
C SER A 515 -33.21 3.68 23.14
N ASN A 516 -32.55 2.70 22.54
CA ASN A 516 -33.16 1.41 22.25
C ASN A 516 -32.97 0.41 23.38
N GLN A 517 -31.87 0.48 24.13
CA GLN A 517 -31.64 -0.44 25.25
C GLN A 517 -32.09 0.18 26.57
N VAL A 518 -31.58 1.36 26.93
CA VAL A 518 -31.88 1.94 28.26
C VAL A 518 -33.30 2.49 28.32
N CYS A 519 -33.70 3.37 27.40
CA CYS A 519 -35.03 3.99 27.41
C CYS A 519 -36.15 2.96 27.22
N ASP A 520 -36.08 2.13 26.17
CA ASP A 520 -37.18 1.20 25.87
C ASP A 520 -37.32 0.14 26.98
N THR A 521 -36.21 -0.37 27.54
CA THR A 521 -36.29 -1.33 28.66
C THR A 521 -36.89 -0.70 29.93
N LEU A 522 -36.55 0.56 30.24
CA LEU A 522 -37.18 1.28 31.36
C LEU A 522 -38.68 1.52 31.11
N VAL A 523 -39.08 1.78 29.86
CA VAL A 523 -40.49 1.92 29.45
C VAL A 523 -41.26 0.61 29.55
N GLU A 524 -40.65 -0.53 29.22
CA GLU A 524 -41.26 -1.84 29.46
C GLU A 524 -41.49 -2.09 30.95
N ARG A 525 -40.55 -1.69 31.81
CA ARG A 525 -40.66 -1.84 33.27
C ARG A 525 -41.62 -0.86 33.93
N LEU A 526 -41.92 0.27 33.27
CA LEU A 526 -42.98 1.22 33.66
C LEU A 526 -44.39 0.60 33.64
N ALA A 527 -44.59 -0.54 32.97
CA ALA A 527 -45.84 -1.29 33.02
C ALA A 527 -46.12 -1.96 34.39
N SER A 528 -45.15 -1.96 35.32
CA SER A 528 -45.31 -2.49 36.67
C SER A 528 -46.40 -1.77 37.48
N GLN A 529 -46.96 -2.45 38.50
CA GLN A 529 -47.99 -1.91 39.40
C GLN A 529 -47.42 -1.36 40.72
N TYR A 530 -46.12 -1.58 40.99
CA TYR A 530 -45.49 -1.18 42.24
C TYR A 530 -45.03 0.27 42.18
N LEU A 531 -45.74 1.14 42.88
CA LEU A 531 -45.45 2.59 42.95
C LEU A 531 -43.98 2.89 43.29
N GLY A 532 -43.39 2.15 44.25
CA GLY A 532 -42.00 2.35 44.65
C GLY A 532 -41.00 2.12 43.50
N GLN A 533 -41.23 1.11 42.66
CA GLN A 533 -40.39 0.82 41.49
C GLN A 533 -40.54 1.91 40.44
N ILE A 534 -41.77 2.39 40.19
CA ILE A 534 -42.04 3.47 39.22
C ILE A 534 -41.37 4.77 39.65
N VAL A 535 -41.45 5.13 40.95
CA VAL A 535 -40.78 6.32 41.49
C VAL A 535 -39.26 6.17 41.38
N GLN A 536 -38.70 4.99 41.65
CA GLN A 536 -37.26 4.75 41.50
C GLN A 536 -36.80 4.84 40.04
N ILE A 537 -37.59 4.30 39.10
CA ILE A 537 -37.35 4.44 37.66
C ILE A 537 -37.40 5.91 37.25
N LEU A 538 -38.35 6.69 37.77
CA LEU A 538 -38.44 8.13 37.51
C LEU A 538 -37.18 8.89 37.99
N ILE A 539 -36.69 8.57 39.19
CA ILE A 539 -35.45 9.15 39.72
C ILE A 539 -34.24 8.75 38.86
N ASN A 540 -34.16 7.48 38.47
CA ASN A 540 -33.11 7.00 37.56
C ASN A 540 -33.17 7.73 36.20
N LEU A 541 -34.36 7.92 35.62
CA LEU A 541 -34.55 8.65 34.36
C LEU A 541 -34.08 10.11 34.46
N GLU A 542 -34.32 10.77 35.60
CA GLU A 542 -33.85 12.12 35.86
C GLU A 542 -32.32 12.20 35.96
N HIS A 543 -31.69 11.24 36.66
CA HIS A 543 -30.24 11.14 36.72
C HIS A 543 -29.61 10.77 35.37
N PHE A 544 -30.28 9.96 34.54
CA PHE A 544 -29.86 9.68 33.16
C PHE A 544 -30.01 10.92 32.26
N GLU A 545 -31.05 11.74 32.43
CA GLU A 545 -31.16 13.03 31.71
C GLU A 545 -29.99 13.96 32.05
N SER A 546 -29.64 14.06 33.34
CA SER A 546 -28.48 14.85 33.78
C SER A 546 -27.16 14.28 33.24
N ALA A 547 -26.99 12.96 33.28
CA ALA A 547 -25.83 12.27 32.73
C ALA A 547 -25.67 12.52 31.23
N CYS A 548 -26.77 12.50 30.45
CA CYS A 548 -26.72 12.78 29.02
C CYS A 548 -26.22 14.21 28.73
N ARG A 549 -26.61 15.21 29.54
CA ARG A 549 -26.12 16.59 29.38
C ARG A 549 -24.62 16.72 29.68
N GLU A 550 -24.14 16.05 30.73
CA GLU A 550 -22.70 16.00 31.05
C GLU A 550 -21.92 15.27 29.95
N LEU A 551 -22.49 14.19 29.41
CA LEU A 551 -21.91 13.44 28.29
C LEU A 551 -21.84 14.28 27.01
N GLU A 552 -22.86 15.07 26.69
CA GLU A 552 -22.82 16.08 25.62
C GLU A 552 -21.68 17.09 25.83
N GLY A 553 -21.45 17.51 27.08
CA GLY A 553 -20.33 18.35 27.47
C GLY A 553 -18.96 17.68 27.28
N LEU A 554 -18.83 16.41 27.68
CA LEU A 554 -17.61 15.63 27.50
C LEU A 554 -17.31 15.34 26.02
N LEU A 555 -18.31 14.99 25.22
CA LEU A 555 -18.17 14.84 23.77
C LEU A 555 -17.78 16.16 23.10
N ALA A 556 -18.34 17.28 23.56
CA ALA A 556 -17.94 18.60 23.08
C ALA A 556 -16.49 18.95 23.46
N ALA A 557 -16.03 18.56 24.65
CA ALA A 557 -14.67 18.79 25.12
C ALA A 557 -13.63 17.84 24.49
N ALA A 558 -14.03 16.62 24.15
CA ALA A 558 -13.17 15.61 23.53
C ALA A 558 -12.91 15.90 22.04
N ARG A 559 -13.75 16.72 21.38
CA ARG A 559 -13.46 17.24 20.04
C ARG A 559 -12.17 18.05 20.07
N SER A 560 -11.21 17.62 19.26
CA SER A 560 -9.96 18.36 19.03
C SER A 560 -10.26 19.83 18.68
N GLN A 561 -9.45 20.76 19.21
CA GLN A 561 -9.64 22.22 19.18
C GLN A 561 -9.76 22.86 17.77
N GLY A 562 -9.79 22.07 16.70
CA GLY A 562 -9.82 22.52 15.30
C GLY A 562 -11.21 22.59 14.64
N THR A 563 -12.24 21.95 15.21
CA THR A 563 -13.57 21.91 14.55
C THR A 563 -14.58 22.69 15.35
N ALA A 564 -14.95 23.88 14.86
CA ALA A 564 -16.03 24.71 15.40
C ALA A 564 -17.41 24.06 15.16
N GLY A 565 -17.67 22.92 15.80
CA GLY A 565 -18.97 22.27 15.83
C GLY A 565 -19.76 22.77 17.04
N GLY A 566 -20.99 23.21 16.81
CA GLY A 566 -21.91 23.65 17.87
C GLY A 566 -22.19 22.58 18.94
N PRO A 567 -23.03 22.91 19.94
CA PRO A 567 -23.38 21.96 21.00
C PRO A 567 -23.95 20.67 20.39
N ILE A 568 -23.39 19.52 20.77
CA ILE A 568 -23.94 18.22 20.41
C ILE A 568 -25.16 18.02 21.28
N THR A 569 -26.34 17.94 20.69
CA THR A 569 -27.55 17.47 21.37
C THR A 569 -27.79 16.02 20.96
N LEU A 570 -27.88 15.13 21.95
CA LEU A 570 -28.26 13.73 21.79
C LEU A 570 -29.77 13.64 21.60
N ARG A 571 -30.21 12.77 20.68
CA ARG A 571 -31.65 12.45 20.53
C ARG A 571 -32.15 11.69 21.76
N ALA A 572 -31.28 10.95 22.42
CA ALA A 572 -31.60 10.26 23.67
C ALA A 572 -32.12 11.21 24.75
N THR A 573 -31.56 12.43 24.86
CA THR A 573 -31.97 13.42 25.88
C THR A 573 -33.45 13.80 25.75
N GLU A 574 -33.95 13.95 24.52
CA GLU A 574 -35.37 14.24 24.28
C GLU A 574 -36.27 13.04 24.59
N LYS A 575 -35.83 11.82 24.25
CA LYS A 575 -36.52 10.57 24.62
C LYS A 575 -36.59 10.35 26.14
N PHE A 576 -35.51 10.60 26.87
CA PHE A 576 -35.52 10.54 28.34
C PHE A 576 -36.51 11.54 28.92
N ARG A 577 -36.57 12.77 28.38
CA ARG A 577 -37.55 13.78 28.80
C ARG A 577 -38.99 13.37 28.50
N SER A 578 -39.27 12.77 27.34
CA SER A 578 -40.63 12.27 27.04
C SER A 578 -41.00 11.11 27.97
N ASN A 579 -40.06 10.21 28.24
CA ASN A 579 -40.29 9.05 29.11
C ASN A 579 -40.44 9.46 30.58
N LYS A 580 -39.76 10.52 31.03
CA LYS A 580 -39.98 11.15 32.34
C LYS A 580 -41.44 11.58 32.51
N LYS A 581 -41.99 12.29 31.51
CA LYS A 581 -43.42 12.69 31.52
C LYS A 581 -44.37 11.49 31.49
N SER A 582 -44.04 10.45 30.72
CA SER A 582 -44.82 9.21 30.71
C SER A 582 -44.79 8.50 32.06
N ALA A 583 -43.64 8.48 32.73
CA ALA A 583 -43.47 7.93 34.07
C ALA A 583 -44.26 8.71 35.13
N GLU A 584 -44.20 10.04 35.09
CA GLU A 584 -45.05 10.91 35.91
C GLU A 584 -46.53 10.60 35.70
N LYS A 585 -46.99 10.54 34.43
CA LYS A 585 -48.38 10.21 34.10
C LYS A 585 -48.80 8.84 34.66
N ARG A 586 -47.91 7.86 34.57
CA ARG A 586 -48.15 6.52 35.10
C ARG A 586 -48.26 6.50 36.63
N ILE A 587 -47.50 7.34 37.33
CA ILE A 587 -47.64 7.51 38.78
C ILE A 587 -49.05 7.99 39.13
N PHE A 588 -49.57 9.02 38.43
CA PHE A 588 -50.94 9.50 38.63
C PHE A 588 -51.96 8.37 38.40
N GLU A 589 -51.84 7.62 37.30
CA GLU A 589 -52.75 6.50 37.00
C GLU A 589 -52.75 5.42 38.09
N VAL A 590 -51.58 5.03 38.59
CA VAL A 590 -51.46 3.98 39.61
C VAL A 590 -51.96 4.46 40.98
N VAL A 591 -51.72 5.73 41.33
CA VAL A 591 -52.26 6.33 42.56
C VAL A 591 -53.78 6.43 42.47
N ASN A 592 -54.33 6.92 41.36
CA ASN A 592 -55.77 7.07 41.17
C ASN A 592 -56.47 5.71 41.13
N SER A 593 -55.92 4.71 40.43
CA SER A 593 -56.46 3.34 40.44
C SER A 593 -56.50 2.73 41.84
N LYS A 594 -55.49 2.98 42.69
CA LYS A 594 -55.51 2.51 44.08
C LYS A 594 -56.52 3.27 44.94
N ILE A 595 -56.74 4.55 44.66
CA ILE A 595 -57.79 5.34 45.32
C ILE A 595 -59.16 4.80 44.91
N ASP A 596 -59.35 4.44 43.64
CA ASP A 596 -60.56 3.80 43.15
C ASP A 596 -60.81 2.48 43.88
N ASP A 597 -59.82 1.60 43.94
CA ASP A 597 -59.91 0.32 44.68
C ASP A 597 -60.30 0.54 46.16
N LEU A 598 -59.74 1.58 46.80
CA LEU A 598 -60.05 1.91 48.20
C LEU A 598 -61.45 2.50 48.38
N ILE A 599 -61.90 3.35 47.47
CA ILE A 599 -63.23 3.97 47.54
C ILE A 599 -64.33 2.98 47.15
N GLU A 600 -64.06 2.02 46.26
CA GLU A 600 -65.00 0.93 45.95
C GLU A 600 -65.29 0.04 47.17
N THR A 601 -64.39 -0.02 48.16
CA THR A 601 -64.66 -0.71 49.44
C THR A 601 -65.58 0.08 50.39
N ALA A 602 -66.06 1.27 49.99
CA ALA A 602 -66.96 2.08 50.80
C ALA A 602 -68.36 1.44 50.88
N GLU A 603 -68.65 0.80 52.02
CA GLU A 603 -69.99 0.31 52.34
C GLU A 603 -70.75 1.36 53.17
N TYR A 604 -71.49 2.23 52.51
CA TYR A 604 -72.40 3.17 53.18
C TYR A 604 -73.78 2.56 53.43
N ASP A 605 -74.18 2.45 54.70
CA ASP A 605 -75.58 2.22 55.06
C ASP A 605 -76.35 3.56 55.06
N TRP A 606 -76.82 3.96 53.88
CA TRP A 606 -77.57 5.21 53.68
C TRP A 606 -78.90 5.28 54.47
N MET A 607 -79.35 4.16 55.06
CA MET A 607 -80.56 4.04 55.87
C MET A 607 -80.28 3.64 57.33
N ALA A 608 -79.07 3.90 57.83
CA ALA A 608 -78.67 3.52 59.19
C ALA A 608 -79.64 4.06 60.27
N LEU A 609 -80.03 3.19 61.20
CA LEU A 609 -80.96 3.49 62.30
C LEU A 609 -80.27 4.20 63.48
N THR A 610 -78.96 4.05 63.60
CA THR A 610 -78.15 4.63 64.68
C THR A 610 -77.20 5.69 64.15
N PRO A 611 -76.95 6.78 64.90
CA PRO A 611 -75.96 7.77 64.55
C PRO A 611 -74.56 7.12 64.56
N PRO A 612 -73.75 7.28 63.49
CA PRO A 612 -72.38 6.76 63.48
C PRO A 612 -71.53 7.49 64.52
N THR A 613 -70.74 6.76 65.30
CA THR A 613 -69.86 7.32 66.35
C THR A 613 -68.46 7.60 65.82
N GLU A 614 -67.94 6.73 64.94
CA GLU A 614 -66.58 6.74 64.39
C GLU A 614 -66.59 7.03 62.87
N PRO A 615 -65.50 7.55 62.30
CA PRO A 615 -65.35 7.69 60.85
C PRO A 615 -65.18 6.32 60.19
N SER A 616 -65.61 6.20 58.94
CA SER A 616 -65.61 4.96 58.17
C SER A 616 -64.20 4.36 58.01
N ASN A 617 -64.10 3.03 58.07
CA ASN A 617 -62.83 2.30 57.98
C ASN A 617 -62.07 2.57 56.67
N TYR A 618 -62.80 2.71 55.55
CA TYR A 618 -62.18 3.02 54.26
C TYR A 618 -61.50 4.40 54.28
N MET A 619 -62.10 5.38 54.95
CA MET A 619 -61.55 6.74 55.06
C MET A 619 -60.28 6.77 55.91
N GLN A 620 -60.25 6.03 57.02
CA GLN A 620 -59.02 5.86 57.82
C GLN A 620 -57.91 5.16 57.03
N THR A 621 -58.27 4.20 56.18
CA THR A 621 -57.33 3.48 55.32
C THR A 621 -56.81 4.38 54.20
N LEU A 622 -57.68 5.23 53.62
CA LEU A 622 -57.35 6.20 52.59
C LEU A 622 -56.39 7.28 53.11
N THR A 623 -56.67 7.88 54.27
CA THR A 623 -55.76 8.89 54.87
C THR A 623 -54.43 8.27 55.28
N ARG A 624 -54.43 7.04 55.79
CA ARG A 624 -53.20 6.29 56.08
C ARG A 624 -52.41 5.97 54.81
N PHE A 625 -53.08 5.59 53.73
CA PHE A 625 -52.46 5.34 52.44
C PHE A 625 -51.84 6.62 51.86
N LEU A 626 -52.58 7.73 51.83
CA LEU A 626 -52.09 9.04 51.37
C LEU A 626 -50.92 9.55 52.23
N SER A 627 -50.96 9.32 53.55
CA SER A 627 -49.86 9.63 54.46
C SER A 627 -48.62 8.76 54.22
N ASN A 628 -48.82 7.46 54.02
CA ASN A 628 -47.73 6.54 53.69
C ASN A 628 -47.09 6.89 52.34
N ILE A 629 -47.89 7.28 51.34
CA ILE A 629 -47.36 7.73 50.05
C ILE A 629 -46.47 8.97 50.22
N MET A 630 -46.88 9.92 51.07
CA MET A 630 -46.13 11.16 51.33
C MET A 630 -44.79 10.85 51.96
N ASN A 631 -44.84 10.06 53.02
CA ASN A 631 -43.74 9.90 53.96
C ASN A 631 -42.77 8.77 53.59
N SER A 632 -43.15 7.87 52.69
CA SER A 632 -42.31 6.71 52.33
C SER A 632 -41.96 6.64 50.85
N THR A 633 -42.94 6.71 49.94
CA THR A 633 -42.68 6.44 48.52
C THR A 633 -42.29 7.69 47.73
N LEU A 634 -42.82 8.87 48.09
CA LEU A 634 -42.54 10.11 47.37
C LEU A 634 -41.32 10.86 47.91
N LEU A 635 -40.57 10.31 48.87
CA LEU A 635 -39.50 11.06 49.54
C LEU A 635 -38.44 11.58 48.56
N GLY A 636 -38.13 10.79 47.52
CA GLY A 636 -37.12 11.10 46.51
C GLY A 636 -37.55 12.04 45.37
N LEU A 637 -38.81 12.52 45.33
CA LEU A 637 -39.28 13.42 44.28
C LEU A 637 -39.15 14.91 44.64
N PRO A 638 -39.11 15.83 43.66
CA PRO A 638 -39.24 17.27 43.90
C PRO A 638 -40.56 17.63 44.58
N THR A 639 -40.56 18.63 45.46
CA THR A 639 -41.76 19.09 46.19
C THR A 639 -42.90 19.50 45.25
N GLU A 640 -42.57 20.09 44.11
CA GLU A 640 -43.53 20.50 43.07
C GLU A 640 -44.32 19.31 42.50
N ILE A 641 -43.63 18.21 42.17
CA ILE A 641 -44.28 17.01 41.64
C ILE A 641 -45.11 16.33 42.73
N LYS A 642 -44.64 16.31 43.98
CA LYS A 642 -45.43 15.79 45.11
C LYS A 642 -46.73 16.56 45.25
N GLU A 643 -46.67 17.89 45.30
CA GLU A 643 -47.85 18.74 45.45
C GLU A 643 -48.88 18.51 44.33
N LEU A 644 -48.42 18.33 43.09
CA LEU A 644 -49.28 17.99 41.95
C LEU A 644 -49.93 16.60 42.08
N ILE A 645 -49.18 15.58 42.51
CA ILE A 645 -49.72 14.24 42.78
C ILE A 645 -50.78 14.30 43.88
N TYR A 646 -50.54 15.07 44.94
CA TYR A 646 -51.53 15.28 46.01
C TYR A 646 -52.78 15.99 45.52
N PHE A 647 -52.61 17.04 44.73
CA PHE A 647 -53.71 17.80 44.17
C PHE A 647 -54.61 16.91 43.31
N ASP A 648 -54.02 16.12 42.41
CA ASP A 648 -54.75 15.21 41.53
C ASP A 648 -55.43 14.08 42.32
N ALA A 649 -54.69 13.40 43.20
CA ALA A 649 -55.20 12.33 44.03
C ALA A 649 -56.37 12.76 44.92
N LEU A 650 -56.27 13.92 45.57
CA LEU A 650 -57.34 14.46 46.42
C LEU A 650 -58.54 14.96 45.61
N SER A 651 -58.31 15.53 44.42
CA SER A 651 -59.40 15.92 43.53
C SER A 651 -60.17 14.70 43.03
N HIS A 652 -59.45 13.65 42.63
CA HIS A 652 -60.03 12.38 42.19
C HIS A 652 -60.81 11.71 43.33
N ALA A 653 -60.22 11.65 44.53
CA ALA A 653 -60.91 11.14 45.71
C ALA A 653 -62.18 11.94 46.05
N ALA A 654 -62.12 13.28 46.01
CA ALA A 654 -63.27 14.14 46.28
C ALA A 654 -64.41 13.92 45.27
N ASN A 655 -64.09 13.83 43.97
CA ASN A 655 -65.05 13.54 42.92
C ASN A 655 -65.70 12.16 43.09
N MET A 656 -64.90 11.15 43.43
CA MET A 656 -65.41 9.79 43.66
C MET A 656 -66.30 9.71 44.90
N ILE A 657 -65.95 10.41 46.00
CA ILE A 657 -66.80 10.51 47.20
C ILE A 657 -68.10 11.26 46.88
N LEU A 658 -68.05 12.33 46.07
CA LEU A 658 -69.25 13.04 45.60
C LEU A 658 -70.14 12.15 44.72
N ALA A 659 -69.56 11.24 43.94
CA ALA A 659 -70.30 10.31 43.08
C ALA A 659 -71.05 9.21 43.86
N GLN A 660 -70.61 8.84 45.06
CA GLN A 660 -71.25 7.79 45.89
C GLN A 660 -72.74 8.05 46.16
N PRO A 661 -73.18 9.20 46.71
CA PRO A 661 -74.61 9.49 46.92
C PRO A 661 -75.39 9.74 45.61
N LEU A 662 -74.70 10.07 44.51
CA LEU A 662 -75.29 10.26 43.19
C LEU A 662 -75.57 8.93 42.47
N SER A 663 -74.94 7.82 42.87
CA SER A 663 -75.10 6.49 42.26
C SER A 663 -76.58 6.04 42.15
N SER A 664 -76.88 5.27 41.09
CA SER A 664 -78.24 4.78 40.79
C SER A 664 -78.79 3.79 41.81
N ASP A 665 -77.90 3.21 42.63
CA ASP A 665 -78.24 2.18 43.60
C ASP A 665 -78.83 2.77 44.89
N VAL A 666 -78.54 4.05 45.18
CA VAL A 666 -79.04 4.78 46.34
C VAL A 666 -80.35 5.48 46.01
N LYS A 667 -81.46 4.91 46.48
CA LYS A 667 -82.84 5.43 46.25
C LYS A 667 -83.31 6.44 47.30
N SER A 668 -82.81 6.35 48.52
CA SER A 668 -83.16 7.26 49.62
C SER A 668 -82.03 7.36 50.64
N ILE A 669 -81.79 8.56 51.15
CA ILE A 669 -80.74 8.88 52.12
C ILE A 669 -81.41 9.40 53.41
N ASN A 670 -81.08 8.79 54.55
CA ASN A 670 -81.51 9.22 55.89
C ASN A 670 -80.53 10.27 56.48
N PRO A 671 -80.97 11.24 57.30
CA PRO A 671 -80.12 12.13 58.10
C PRO A 671 -78.92 11.45 58.79
N ASN A 672 -79.08 10.21 59.27
CA ASN A 672 -77.97 9.45 59.88
C ASN A 672 -76.89 9.05 58.86
N GLY A 673 -77.26 8.74 57.62
CA GLY A 673 -76.33 8.45 56.51
C GLY A 673 -75.62 9.71 56.03
N VAL A 674 -76.32 10.86 56.00
CA VAL A 674 -75.70 12.17 55.75
C VAL A 674 -74.68 12.50 56.84
N MET A 675 -74.98 12.20 58.10
CA MET A 675 -74.06 12.42 59.21
C MET A 675 -72.82 11.50 59.14
N ALA A 676 -72.95 10.29 58.59
CA ALA A 676 -71.80 9.41 58.33
C ALA A 676 -70.85 10.04 57.30
N LEU A 677 -71.40 10.44 56.15
CA LEU A 677 -70.64 11.12 55.10
C LEU A 677 -70.02 12.43 55.60
N ALA A 678 -70.74 13.21 56.41
CA ALA A 678 -70.24 14.45 56.95
C ALA A 678 -69.05 14.26 57.89
N LYS A 679 -69.08 13.23 58.74
CA LYS A 679 -67.94 12.88 59.59
C LYS A 679 -66.72 12.43 58.77
N ASP A 680 -66.94 11.67 57.70
CA ASP A 680 -65.86 11.23 56.81
C ASP A 680 -65.22 12.41 56.06
N VAL A 681 -66.03 13.36 55.59
CA VAL A 681 -65.56 14.59 54.92
C VAL A 681 -64.84 15.52 55.90
N GLU A 682 -65.33 15.66 57.14
CA GLU A 682 -64.65 16.43 58.18
C GLU A 682 -63.30 15.80 58.54
N TYR A 683 -63.22 14.47 58.63
CA TYR A 683 -61.99 13.75 58.90
C TYR A 683 -60.96 13.91 57.76
N LEU A 684 -61.41 13.84 56.49
CA LEU A 684 -60.56 14.11 55.33
C LEU A 684 -60.07 15.56 55.31
N PHE A 685 -60.93 16.52 55.67
CA PHE A 685 -60.57 17.93 55.77
C PHE A 685 -59.52 18.18 56.85
N GLN A 686 -59.69 17.62 58.05
CA GLN A 686 -58.70 17.70 59.13
C GLN A 686 -57.36 17.09 58.72
N PHE A 687 -57.39 15.99 57.96
CA PHE A 687 -56.19 15.39 57.40
C PHE A 687 -55.49 16.32 56.40
N VAL A 688 -56.21 16.88 55.42
CA VAL A 688 -55.63 17.85 54.46
C VAL A 688 -55.11 19.10 55.17
N ASP A 689 -55.79 19.54 56.23
CA ASP A 689 -55.34 20.68 57.04
C ASP A 689 -54.00 20.40 57.73
N SER A 690 -53.79 19.16 58.19
CA SER A 690 -52.54 18.71 58.79
C SER A 690 -51.35 18.69 57.81
N LEU A 691 -51.60 18.67 56.49
CA LEU A 691 -50.55 18.67 55.46
C LEU A 691 -50.00 20.08 55.18
N GLY A 692 -50.68 21.15 55.61
CA GLY A 692 -50.16 22.52 55.56
C GLY A 692 -50.10 23.18 54.18
N VAL A 693 -50.72 22.60 53.15
CA VAL A 693 -50.74 23.16 51.78
C VAL A 693 -52.10 23.82 51.49
N PRO A 694 -52.17 25.15 51.28
CA PRO A 694 -53.44 25.87 51.14
C PRO A 694 -54.21 25.53 49.86
N ILE A 695 -53.51 25.18 48.77
CA ILE A 695 -54.12 24.83 47.47
C ILE A 695 -54.98 23.55 47.58
N LEU A 696 -54.61 22.62 48.47
CA LEU A 696 -55.36 21.38 48.66
C LEU A 696 -56.70 21.58 49.37
N ARG A 697 -56.87 22.69 50.11
CA ARG A 697 -58.15 23.02 50.76
C ARG A 697 -59.24 23.35 49.74
N GLU A 698 -58.85 24.06 48.68
CA GLU A 698 -59.78 24.51 47.64
C GLU A 698 -60.48 23.35 46.91
N ASN A 699 -59.82 22.20 46.79
CA ASN A 699 -60.37 21.01 46.12
C ASN A 699 -61.46 20.33 46.94
N LEU A 700 -61.42 20.46 48.27
CA LEU A 700 -62.41 19.87 49.17
C LEU A 700 -63.60 20.79 49.43
N ASP A 701 -63.54 22.06 49.01
CA ASP A 701 -64.61 23.03 49.24
C ASP A 701 -65.93 22.61 48.58
N GLU A 702 -65.89 22.01 47.39
CA GLU A 702 -67.10 21.50 46.71
C GLU A 702 -67.73 20.35 47.51
N LEU A 703 -66.91 19.42 47.99
CA LEU A 703 -67.34 18.30 48.83
C LEU A 703 -67.95 18.78 50.15
N GLN A 704 -67.29 19.74 50.81
CA GLN A 704 -67.76 20.31 52.07
C GLN A 704 -69.08 21.08 51.89
N GLN A 705 -69.19 21.92 50.85
CA GLN A 705 -70.41 22.68 50.57
C GLN A 705 -71.58 21.75 50.18
N THR A 706 -71.30 20.65 49.47
CA THR A 706 -72.31 19.65 49.11
C THR A 706 -72.83 18.91 50.35
N VAL A 707 -71.94 18.53 51.28
CA VAL A 707 -72.35 17.96 52.58
C VAL A 707 -73.14 18.97 53.41
N HIS A 708 -72.71 20.24 53.46
CA HIS A 708 -73.43 21.29 54.20
C HIS A 708 -74.84 21.51 53.64
N LEU A 709 -75.00 21.41 52.32
CA LEU A 709 -76.30 21.45 51.65
C LEU A 709 -77.18 20.27 52.10
N MET A 710 -76.63 19.05 52.15
CA MET A 710 -77.34 17.85 52.60
C MET A 710 -77.74 17.89 54.09
N GLN A 711 -76.97 18.59 54.94
CA GLN A 711 -77.28 18.79 56.36
C GLN A 711 -78.28 19.92 56.62
N SER A 712 -78.50 20.82 55.65
CA SER A 712 -79.35 21.99 55.84
C SER A 712 -80.84 21.60 55.92
N ASP A 713 -81.52 22.03 56.98
CA ASP A 713 -82.96 21.82 57.15
C ASP A 713 -83.81 22.60 56.11
N ASN A 714 -83.21 23.61 55.47
CA ASN A 714 -83.86 24.54 54.57
C ASN A 714 -83.33 24.40 53.13
N THR A 715 -83.86 23.41 52.41
CA THR A 715 -83.48 23.09 51.01
C THR A 715 -83.82 24.19 50.01
N ASP A 716 -84.66 25.16 50.40
CA ASP A 716 -85.09 26.27 49.53
C ASP A 716 -83.97 27.33 49.36
N GLU A 717 -82.99 27.38 50.27
CA GLU A 717 -81.84 28.31 50.20
C GLU A 717 -80.90 28.03 49.02
N PHE A 718 -80.96 26.84 48.43
CA PHE A 718 -80.20 26.47 47.23
C PHE A 718 -80.79 27.03 45.94
N TYR A 719 -82.11 27.23 45.89
CA TYR A 719 -82.81 27.76 44.72
C TYR A 719 -82.74 29.29 44.61
N ASP A 720 -82.39 29.99 45.69
CA ASP A 720 -82.10 31.43 45.67
C ASP A 720 -80.65 31.68 45.21
N ILE A 721 -80.52 32.34 44.05
CA ILE A 721 -79.25 32.63 43.37
C ILE A 721 -78.30 33.43 44.27
N SER A 722 -78.82 34.28 45.15
CA SER A 722 -78.03 35.17 45.99
C SER A 722 -77.44 34.47 47.23
N THR A 723 -78.17 33.52 47.80
CA THR A 723 -77.71 32.66 48.91
C THR A 723 -76.86 31.51 48.42
N ARG A 724 -77.19 30.93 47.26
CA ARG A 724 -76.40 29.89 46.60
C ARG A 724 -74.98 30.38 46.32
N ASN A 725 -74.80 31.55 45.71
CA ASN A 725 -73.47 32.10 45.44
C ASN A 725 -72.68 32.45 46.72
N LYS A 726 -73.35 32.67 47.85
CA LYS A 726 -72.71 33.00 49.14
C LYS A 726 -72.36 31.79 50.00
N LYS A 727 -73.17 30.73 49.97
CA LYS A 727 -73.02 29.55 50.85
C LYS A 727 -72.64 28.26 50.10
N TYR A 728 -73.05 28.12 48.84
CA TYR A 728 -72.95 26.88 48.05
C TYR A 728 -72.36 27.14 46.65
N GLY A 729 -71.48 28.14 46.52
CA GLY A 729 -71.01 28.66 45.24
C GLY A 729 -70.18 27.68 44.41
N ARG A 730 -69.62 26.64 45.03
CA ARG A 730 -68.83 25.58 44.37
C ARG A 730 -69.62 24.28 44.14
N VAL A 731 -70.88 24.19 44.58
CA VAL A 731 -71.73 23.00 44.34
C VAL A 731 -72.28 23.01 42.91
N ASP A 732 -72.07 21.90 42.19
CA ASP A 732 -72.59 21.72 40.83
C ASP A 732 -74.12 21.92 40.76
N ALA A 733 -74.55 22.73 39.79
CA ALA A 733 -75.95 23.07 39.52
C ALA A 733 -76.82 21.88 39.15
N ILE A 734 -76.22 20.81 38.65
CA ILE A 734 -76.91 19.61 38.18
C ILE A 734 -77.03 18.57 39.30
N ASN A 735 -75.96 18.40 40.09
CA ASN A 735 -75.91 17.37 41.14
C ASN A 735 -76.70 17.77 42.39
N GLY A 736 -76.75 19.06 42.73
CA GLY A 736 -77.47 19.56 43.90
C GLY A 736 -78.96 19.15 43.96
N PRO A 737 -79.76 19.38 42.89
CA PRO A 737 -81.18 19.00 42.88
C PRO A 737 -81.42 17.48 42.97
N ILE A 738 -80.56 16.66 42.33
CA ILE A 738 -80.66 15.19 42.35
C ILE A 738 -80.42 14.66 43.77
N LEU A 739 -79.46 15.23 44.49
CA LEU A 739 -79.18 14.87 45.89
C LEU A 739 -80.33 15.27 46.83
N LEU A 740 -80.95 16.44 46.60
CA LEU A 740 -82.11 16.90 47.35
C LEU A 740 -83.34 16.02 47.15
N GLU A 741 -83.54 15.45 45.96
CA GLU A 741 -84.64 14.51 45.68
C GLU A 741 -84.46 13.17 46.43
N LYS A 742 -83.23 12.73 46.65
CA LYS A 742 -82.90 11.49 47.37
C LYS A 742 -82.97 11.61 48.90
N LEU A 743 -83.05 12.81 49.47
CA LEU A 743 -83.05 13.03 50.92
C LEU A 743 -84.42 12.76 51.57
N THR A 744 -84.45 11.89 52.57
CA THR A 744 -85.66 11.61 53.37
C THR A 744 -85.58 12.29 54.74
N ARG A 745 -86.56 13.13 55.08
CA ARG A 745 -86.54 13.95 56.32
C ARG A 745 -86.91 13.18 57.60
N THR A 746 -87.13 11.86 57.54
CA THR A 746 -87.57 11.05 58.69
C THR A 746 -86.84 9.72 58.76
N VAL A 747 -86.23 9.41 59.91
CA VAL A 747 -85.81 8.04 60.26
C VAL A 747 -87.09 7.19 60.36
N GLN A 748 -87.36 6.33 59.38
CA GLN A 748 -88.49 5.39 59.49
C GLN A 748 -88.20 4.39 60.61
N SER A 749 -88.66 4.68 61.83
CA SER A 749 -88.80 3.65 62.86
C SER A 749 -89.90 2.69 62.43
N SER A 750 -89.58 1.41 62.32
CA SER A 750 -90.57 0.34 62.12
C SER A 750 -91.69 0.46 63.17
N GLY A 751 -92.92 0.54 62.67
CA GLY A 751 -94.11 0.86 63.45
C GLY A 751 -94.32 -0.05 64.66
N LYS A 752 -94.57 0.59 65.81
CA LYS A 752 -95.21 -0.05 66.95
C LYS A 752 -96.55 -0.64 66.51
N THR A 753 -96.78 -1.86 66.96
CA THR A 753 -98.03 -2.60 66.86
C THR A 753 -99.16 -1.86 67.57
N ASP A 754 -100.07 -1.24 66.81
CA ASP A 754 -101.36 -0.80 67.34
C ASP A 754 -102.26 -2.02 67.55
N LYS A 755 -102.37 -2.42 68.82
CA LYS A 755 -103.41 -3.31 69.31
C LYS A 755 -104.72 -2.53 69.44
N PHE A 756 -105.81 -3.18 69.02
CA PHE A 756 -107.24 -2.87 69.19
C PHE A 756 -107.91 -2.02 68.09
N THR A 757 -108.63 -2.69 67.18
CA THR A 757 -110.07 -2.93 67.35
C THR A 757 -110.55 -4.08 66.46
N THR A 758 -110.69 -5.26 67.06
CA THR A 758 -111.72 -6.22 66.67
C THR A 758 -113.05 -5.70 67.17
N LEU A 759 -114.05 -5.55 66.29
CA LEU A 759 -115.42 -6.09 66.46
C LEU A 759 -116.39 -5.54 65.40
N SER A 760 -117.12 -6.49 64.82
CA SER A 760 -118.41 -6.37 64.11
C SER A 760 -118.38 -6.26 62.59
N SER A 761 -118.51 -7.42 61.93
CA SER A 761 -119.60 -7.67 60.98
C SER A 761 -119.57 -9.12 60.45
N ARG A 762 -120.30 -10.04 61.11
CA ARG A 762 -120.97 -11.15 60.43
C ARG A 762 -122.02 -11.84 61.31
N PHE A 763 -123.29 -11.45 61.12
CA PHE A 763 -124.55 -12.22 61.13
C PHE A 763 -125.67 -11.18 60.96
N GLY A 764 -126.63 -11.24 60.03
CA GLY A 764 -126.95 -12.18 58.96
C GLY A 764 -128.21 -11.74 58.20
N LYS A 765 -128.50 -12.43 57.09
CA LYS A 765 -129.81 -12.76 56.47
C LYS A 765 -129.47 -13.68 55.28
N LYS A 766 -129.95 -14.91 55.12
CA LYS A 766 -131.19 -15.58 55.56
C LYS A 766 -130.96 -17.10 55.73
N SER A 767 -131.82 -17.66 56.58
CA SER A 767 -132.12 -19.09 56.85
C SER A 767 -131.09 -19.92 57.59
#